data_AF-A0A261FVB2-F1
#
_entry.id   AF-A0A261FVB2-F1
#
_cell.length_a   1.000
_cell.length_b   1.000
_cell.length_c   1.000
_cell.angle_alpha   90.00
_cell.angle_beta   90.00
_cell.angle_gamma   90.00
#
_symmetry.space_group_name_H-M   'P 1'
#
loop_
_entity.id
_entity.type
_entity.pdbx_description
1 polymer ?
#
loop_
_entity_poly.entity_id
_entity_poly.type
_entity_poly.pdbx_seq_one_letter_code
_entity_poly.pdbx_strand_id
1 'polypeptide(L)'
;MIERAARTLANELINRREDINRELSRNGVRFGVTSGGEYHDRLFPYDPIPRIIESDEYDRLEAGLKQRVNALNAYLADIYSDKRIIHDGVIPEEFVYTSAGYFPQVNGVTPPGGVFAHIAGEDLVQGEDGRWWVLEDNLRIPSGASYPLFARDIERRINPKLFREVRVRDNRDYPRLLRKAMDFVSTEGIAVVLTPGRYNSAFFEHAYLAEKTGATLAFPEDLEVMNNQLFFLDYAGNRHRVGVVYRRLSDEYLDPFAFNPDSVIGVPGLLSAYRAGNVAIVNAPGNGAADDKAIYYFVPRMIRYYLGEEPLLNNAPTYMPMFEDDRAVVLDRLGELVIKDVAEAGGYGVVFGRDLDRAARAELAERIAAEPRRFIAQEVIQFKDLDVVDPLTGRETPRKADLRAFVVTGQNTHVWYSGLTRYSSVPGQMIVNSSQGGGFKDTWVLAPDDPNHKPIRRDEHIESVNLMPHSRSHALALVTASKADNLFWLGRYTERAFTTLVQFLPFYDRVMDTDVDAFRPFARALDLPQDFEDFDAFIRSFLYDGDQPDSVRSAIVAAFNNAVILRPELSSRLLQYIELAVTNITDAASRFANAEDIYKQRDIADNILAFWGGVENSTVDPSLKAFIFIGKYVERIDLYTRLNLPASEMAAPMGKLETYSRTLDGMPLPQCFADGVRWLLAQLPERGYPELVERLRMFLDDFGGRSIASEAKDMGQLNAMNMDAERP
;
A
#
# COMPACT_ATOMS: atom_id res chain seq x y z
N MET A 1 10.00 -28.80 22.30
CA MET A 1 11.22 -28.09 22.77
C MET A 1 11.49 -26.84 21.95
N ILE A 2 11.24 -26.87 20.64
CA ILE A 2 11.39 -25.71 19.74
C ILE A 2 10.50 -24.53 20.15
N GLU A 3 9.19 -24.72 20.40
CA GLU A 3 8.31 -23.62 20.81
C GLU A 3 8.87 -22.81 21.99
N ARG A 4 9.32 -23.52 23.03
CA ARG A 4 9.82 -22.90 24.27
C ARG A 4 11.13 -22.16 24.01
N ALA A 5 11.99 -22.66 23.14
CA ALA A 5 13.21 -21.98 22.71
C ALA A 5 12.87 -20.75 21.86
N ALA A 6 11.91 -20.87 20.93
CA ALA A 6 11.43 -19.78 20.09
C ALA A 6 10.81 -18.66 20.93
N ARG A 7 9.97 -18.98 21.93
CA ARG A 7 9.41 -18.01 22.88
C ARG A 7 10.49 -17.33 23.71
N THR A 8 11.45 -18.10 24.24
CA THR A 8 12.56 -17.53 25.02
C THR A 8 13.40 -16.56 24.20
N LEU A 9 13.73 -16.92 22.96
CA LEU A 9 14.53 -16.08 22.07
C LEU A 9 13.73 -14.91 21.48
N ALA A 10 12.40 -15.06 21.31
CA ALA A 10 11.53 -13.97 20.88
C ALA A 10 11.50 -12.81 21.90
N ASN A 11 11.72 -13.08 23.20
CA ASN A 11 11.90 -12.01 24.19
C ASN A 11 13.08 -11.09 23.88
N GLU A 12 14.08 -11.54 23.10
CA GLU A 12 15.16 -10.66 22.62
C GLU A 12 14.65 -9.59 21.64
N LEU A 13 13.51 -9.81 20.96
CA LEU A 13 12.87 -8.82 20.08
C LEU A 13 12.14 -7.74 20.89
N ILE A 14 11.62 -8.06 22.08
CA ILE A 14 10.97 -7.09 22.97
C ILE A 14 11.93 -5.95 23.31
N ASN A 15 13.17 -6.31 23.67
CA ASN A 15 14.23 -5.34 23.99
C ASN A 15 14.69 -4.52 22.77
N ARG A 16 14.25 -4.86 21.57
CA ARG A 16 14.61 -4.19 20.31
C ARG A 16 13.38 -3.59 19.61
N ARG A 17 12.26 -3.48 20.32
CA ARG A 17 10.99 -2.94 19.80
C ARG A 17 11.17 -1.55 19.20
N GLU A 18 11.88 -0.66 19.88
CA GLU A 18 12.11 0.71 19.41
C GLU A 18 12.91 0.72 18.11
N ASP A 19 13.95 -0.12 18.00
CA ASP A 19 14.72 -0.28 16.76
C ASP A 19 13.84 -0.81 15.62
N ILE A 20 13.00 -1.82 15.88
CA ILE A 20 12.10 -2.37 14.86
C ILE A 20 11.07 -1.32 14.41
N ASN A 21 10.43 -0.61 15.35
CA ASN A 21 9.47 0.44 15.04
C ASN A 21 10.13 1.59 14.26
N ARG A 22 11.37 1.95 14.59
CA ARG A 22 12.15 2.94 13.84
C ARG A 22 12.38 2.47 12.40
N GLU A 23 12.75 1.20 12.20
CA GLU A 23 12.94 0.65 10.84
C GLU A 23 11.62 0.52 10.07
N LEU A 24 10.51 0.16 10.72
CA LEU A 24 9.18 0.15 10.09
C LEU A 24 8.77 1.57 9.64
N SER A 25 8.99 2.56 10.51
CA SER A 25 8.75 3.97 10.19
C SER A 25 9.61 4.45 9.03
N ARG A 26 10.92 4.19 9.11
CA ARG A 26 11.90 4.52 8.07
C ARG A 26 11.53 3.98 6.69
N ASN A 27 10.84 2.85 6.62
CA ASN A 27 10.47 2.23 5.34
C ASN A 27 9.05 2.59 4.86
N GLY A 28 8.33 3.41 5.62
CA GLY A 28 6.98 3.85 5.26
C GLY A 28 5.93 2.79 5.44
N VAL A 29 6.08 1.90 6.41
CA VAL A 29 5.07 0.87 6.71
C VAL A 29 3.87 1.53 7.41
N ARG A 30 3.02 2.15 6.59
CA ARG A 30 1.86 2.92 7.04
C ARG A 30 0.54 2.23 6.72
N PHE A 31 -0.51 2.63 7.43
CA PHE A 31 -1.89 2.18 7.22
C PHE A 31 -2.82 3.39 7.37
N GLY A 32 -3.60 3.64 6.33
CA GLY A 32 -4.58 4.72 6.32
C GLY A 32 -5.79 4.40 7.19
N VAL A 33 -6.18 5.33 8.05
CA VAL A 33 -7.42 5.28 8.83
C VAL A 33 -8.27 6.48 8.47
N THR A 34 -9.51 6.22 8.07
CA THR A 34 -10.50 7.27 7.87
C THR A 34 -11.31 7.44 9.15
N SER A 35 -11.28 8.65 9.73
CA SER A 35 -12.06 8.99 10.92
C SER A 35 -12.74 10.34 10.67
N GLY A 36 -14.05 10.42 10.89
CA GLY A 36 -14.80 11.68 10.71
C GLY A 36 -14.83 12.22 9.27
N GLY A 37 -14.54 11.40 8.26
CA GLY A 37 -14.46 11.82 6.85
C GLY A 37 -13.07 12.26 6.40
N GLU A 38 -12.10 12.37 7.31
CA GLU A 38 -10.70 12.69 6.99
C GLU A 38 -9.82 11.43 6.94
N TYR A 39 -8.94 11.37 5.96
CA TYR A 39 -7.94 10.30 5.82
C TYR A 39 -6.67 10.67 6.59
N HIS A 40 -6.29 9.83 7.54
CA HIS A 40 -5.03 9.96 8.28
C HIS A 40 -4.15 8.74 8.02
N ASP A 41 -2.94 8.99 7.56
CA ASP A 41 -1.93 7.95 7.40
C ASP A 41 -1.12 7.82 8.69
N ARG A 42 -1.07 6.62 9.28
CA ARG A 42 -0.31 6.36 10.51
C ARG A 42 0.52 5.09 10.40
N LEU A 43 1.57 4.98 11.22
CA LEU A 43 2.30 3.72 11.35
C LEU A 43 1.37 2.63 11.87
N PHE A 44 1.39 1.47 11.24
CA PHE A 44 0.60 0.34 11.70
C PHE A 44 1.25 -0.22 12.99
N PRO A 45 0.56 -0.24 14.15
CA PRO A 45 1.21 -0.61 15.41
C PRO A 45 1.75 -2.03 15.37
N TYR A 46 3.06 -2.18 15.61
CA TYR A 46 3.75 -3.47 15.64
C TYR A 46 4.03 -3.90 17.09
N ASP A 47 3.84 -5.20 17.32
CA ASP A 47 4.17 -5.88 18.56
C ASP A 47 5.28 -6.93 18.32
N PRO A 48 6.38 -6.90 19.09
CA PRO A 48 7.56 -7.73 18.85
C PRO A 48 7.41 -9.19 19.30
N ILE A 49 6.30 -9.54 19.96
CA ILE A 49 6.02 -10.92 20.39
C ILE A 49 5.35 -11.65 19.22
N PRO A 50 6.03 -12.60 18.55
CA PRO A 50 5.47 -13.26 17.39
C PRO A 50 4.38 -14.27 17.78
N ARG A 51 3.42 -14.47 16.89
CA ARG A 51 2.56 -15.66 16.94
C ARG A 51 3.35 -16.86 16.44
N ILE A 52 3.61 -17.83 17.30
CA ILE A 52 4.32 -19.07 16.95
C ILE A 52 3.29 -20.17 16.67
N ILE A 53 3.43 -20.85 15.54
CA ILE A 53 2.63 -22.00 15.12
C ILE A 53 3.59 -23.16 14.83
N GLU A 54 3.31 -24.32 15.43
CA GLU A 54 4.10 -25.53 15.24
C GLU A 54 3.95 -26.10 13.82
N SER A 55 4.96 -26.84 13.36
CA SER A 55 5.01 -27.33 11.97
C SER A 55 3.82 -28.22 11.63
N ASP A 56 3.49 -29.19 12.47
CA ASP A 56 2.43 -30.18 12.23
C ASP A 56 1.02 -29.59 12.38
N GLU A 57 0.88 -28.59 13.24
CA GLU A 57 -0.32 -27.77 13.34
C GLU A 57 -0.52 -26.96 12.05
N TYR A 58 0.53 -26.32 11.55
CA TYR A 58 0.46 -25.55 10.31
C TYR A 58 0.23 -26.44 9.08
N ASP A 59 0.82 -27.63 9.01
CA ASP A 59 0.61 -28.55 7.88
C ASP A 59 -0.88 -28.98 7.78
N ARG A 60 -1.56 -29.15 8.93
CA ARG A 60 -3.01 -29.40 8.98
C ARG A 60 -3.81 -28.17 8.53
N LEU A 61 -3.42 -26.99 9.00
CA LEU A 61 -4.02 -25.72 8.58
C LEU A 61 -3.86 -25.50 7.07
N GLU A 62 -2.68 -25.76 6.52
CA GLU A 62 -2.37 -25.68 5.09
C GLU A 62 -3.29 -26.59 4.26
N ALA A 63 -3.45 -27.86 4.66
CA ALA A 63 -4.32 -28.79 3.96
C ALA A 63 -5.78 -28.32 3.95
N GLY A 64 -6.29 -27.86 5.09
CA GLY A 64 -7.66 -27.39 5.21
C GLY A 64 -7.93 -26.08 4.48
N LEU A 65 -6.98 -25.14 4.47
CA LEU A 65 -7.07 -23.90 3.71
C LEU A 65 -7.09 -24.15 2.19
N LYS A 66 -6.26 -25.08 1.70
CA LYS A 66 -6.30 -25.50 0.29
C LYS A 66 -7.64 -26.10 -0.08
N GLN A 67 -8.15 -27.03 0.73
CA GLN A 67 -9.46 -27.66 0.51
C GLN A 67 -10.56 -26.60 0.41
N ARG A 68 -10.62 -25.69 1.39
CA ARG A 68 -11.62 -24.63 1.46
C ARG A 68 -11.58 -23.73 0.23
N VAL A 69 -10.40 -23.20 -0.13
CA VAL A 69 -10.25 -22.28 -1.27
C VAL A 69 -10.48 -22.96 -2.62
N ASN A 70 -10.18 -24.27 -2.73
CA ASN A 70 -10.54 -25.04 -3.92
C ASN A 70 -12.07 -25.19 -4.06
N ALA A 71 -12.79 -25.46 -2.96
CA ALA A 71 -14.25 -25.53 -2.98
C ALA A 71 -14.89 -24.17 -3.30
N LEU A 72 -14.35 -23.06 -2.77
CA LEU A 72 -14.81 -21.70 -3.06
C LEU A 72 -14.59 -21.32 -4.54
N ASN A 73 -13.45 -21.69 -5.13
CA ASN A 73 -13.21 -21.51 -6.56
C ASN A 73 -14.16 -22.36 -7.41
N ALA A 74 -14.41 -23.62 -7.04
CA ALA A 74 -15.38 -24.48 -7.72
C ALA A 74 -16.80 -23.90 -7.66
N TYR A 75 -17.19 -23.35 -6.50
CA TYR A 75 -18.45 -22.64 -6.32
C TYR A 75 -18.56 -21.42 -7.23
N LEU A 76 -17.55 -20.55 -7.26
CA LEU A 76 -17.51 -19.37 -8.13
C LEU A 76 -17.63 -19.76 -9.61
N ALA A 77 -16.92 -20.81 -10.03
CA ALA A 77 -17.01 -21.32 -11.39
C ALA A 77 -18.43 -21.82 -11.73
N ASP A 78 -19.08 -22.54 -10.81
CA ASP A 78 -20.43 -23.08 -11.02
C ASP A 78 -21.49 -21.96 -11.10
N ILE A 79 -21.51 -21.02 -10.16
CA ILE A 79 -22.56 -19.98 -10.11
C ILE A 79 -22.54 -19.03 -11.31
N TYR A 80 -21.37 -18.79 -11.91
CA TYR A 80 -21.24 -17.99 -13.13
C TYR A 80 -21.39 -18.81 -14.42
N SER A 81 -21.53 -20.14 -14.31
CA SER A 81 -21.81 -21.04 -15.43
C SER A 81 -23.12 -21.83 -15.22
N ASP A 82 -23.03 -23.14 -15.00
CA ASP A 82 -24.09 -24.14 -14.99
C ASP A 82 -25.02 -24.07 -13.77
N LYS A 83 -24.59 -23.44 -12.67
CA LYS A 83 -25.36 -23.26 -11.41
C LYS A 83 -25.89 -24.58 -10.83
N ARG A 84 -25.13 -25.67 -10.94
CA ARG A 84 -25.53 -27.01 -10.51
C ARG A 84 -25.83 -27.09 -9.02
N ILE A 85 -25.05 -26.42 -8.18
CA ILE A 85 -25.26 -26.41 -6.72
C ILE A 85 -26.61 -25.80 -6.31
N ILE A 86 -27.14 -24.89 -7.14
CA ILE A 86 -28.47 -24.30 -6.97
C ILE A 86 -29.53 -25.29 -7.46
N HIS A 87 -29.35 -25.84 -8.66
CA HIS A 87 -30.28 -26.80 -9.25
C HIS A 87 -30.44 -28.09 -8.40
N ASP A 88 -29.37 -28.51 -7.74
CA ASP A 88 -29.36 -29.67 -6.84
C ASP A 88 -29.90 -29.32 -5.43
N GLY A 89 -30.32 -28.08 -5.19
CA GLY A 89 -30.92 -27.63 -3.92
C GLY A 89 -29.95 -27.56 -2.75
N VAL A 90 -28.63 -27.52 -3.02
CA VAL A 90 -27.62 -27.42 -1.96
C VAL A 90 -27.54 -25.99 -1.42
N ILE A 91 -27.65 -25.00 -2.30
CA ILE A 91 -27.73 -23.58 -1.92
C ILE A 91 -28.98 -22.97 -2.56
N PRO A 92 -29.89 -22.35 -1.78
CA PRO A 92 -31.08 -21.71 -2.35
C PRO A 92 -30.68 -20.51 -3.23
N GLU A 93 -31.37 -20.34 -4.34
CA GLU A 93 -31.00 -19.37 -5.39
C GLU A 93 -31.00 -17.93 -4.89
N GLU A 94 -31.88 -17.61 -3.95
CA GLU A 94 -31.99 -16.27 -3.39
C GLU A 94 -30.67 -15.84 -2.71
N PHE A 95 -29.93 -16.75 -2.06
CA PHE A 95 -28.63 -16.46 -1.44
C PHE A 95 -27.61 -15.94 -2.43
N VAL A 96 -27.66 -16.45 -3.66
CA VAL A 96 -26.74 -16.05 -4.72
C VAL A 96 -27.25 -14.78 -5.40
N TYR A 97 -28.47 -14.79 -5.93
CA TYR A 97 -28.92 -13.75 -6.86
C TYR A 97 -29.25 -12.40 -6.23
N THR A 98 -29.53 -12.36 -4.92
CA THR A 98 -29.71 -11.08 -4.23
C THR A 98 -28.47 -10.62 -3.46
N SER A 99 -27.35 -11.34 -3.55
CA SER A 99 -26.09 -10.86 -2.98
C SER A 99 -25.63 -9.62 -3.73
N ALA A 100 -25.24 -8.58 -2.99
CA ALA A 100 -24.62 -7.38 -3.59
C ALA A 100 -23.28 -7.70 -4.28
N GLY A 101 -22.65 -8.83 -3.93
CA GLY A 101 -21.41 -9.29 -4.54
C GLY A 101 -21.60 -10.17 -5.77
N TYR A 102 -22.85 -10.49 -6.16
CA TYR A 102 -23.14 -11.21 -7.40
C TYR A 102 -23.31 -10.23 -8.57
N PHE A 103 -22.47 -10.38 -9.60
CA PHE A 103 -22.49 -9.51 -10.78
C PHE A 103 -22.96 -10.28 -12.02
N PRO A 104 -24.21 -10.08 -12.49
CA PRO A 104 -24.71 -10.71 -13.71
C PRO A 104 -23.84 -10.46 -14.95
N GLN A 105 -23.10 -9.34 -14.97
CA GLN A 105 -22.14 -8.97 -16.02
C GLN A 105 -21.03 -10.00 -16.22
N VAL A 106 -20.75 -10.82 -15.20
CA VAL A 106 -19.70 -11.87 -15.18
C VAL A 106 -20.23 -13.23 -15.63
N ASN A 107 -21.55 -13.40 -15.80
CA ASN A 107 -22.12 -14.67 -16.25
C ASN A 107 -21.58 -15.13 -17.62
N GLY A 108 -21.27 -16.42 -17.71
CA GLY A 108 -20.73 -17.06 -18.92
C GLY A 108 -19.26 -16.74 -19.18
N VAL A 109 -18.57 -16.09 -18.25
CA VAL A 109 -17.14 -15.80 -18.36
C VAL A 109 -16.34 -16.88 -17.64
N THR A 110 -15.43 -17.52 -18.36
CA THR A 110 -14.44 -18.42 -17.78
C THR A 110 -13.11 -17.67 -17.66
N PRO A 111 -12.63 -17.38 -16.43
CA PRO A 111 -11.33 -16.77 -16.23
C PRO A 111 -10.22 -17.61 -16.88
N PRO A 112 -9.13 -16.99 -17.37
CA PRO A 112 -7.94 -17.73 -17.76
C PRO A 112 -7.47 -18.66 -16.63
N GLY A 113 -7.19 -19.92 -16.96
CA GLY A 113 -6.85 -20.96 -15.97
C GLY A 113 -8.02 -21.46 -15.11
N GLY A 114 -9.24 -20.94 -15.29
CA GLY A 114 -10.43 -21.34 -14.53
C GLY A 114 -10.43 -20.91 -13.06
N VAL A 115 -9.52 -20.00 -12.68
CA VAL A 115 -9.35 -19.54 -11.29
C VAL A 115 -10.07 -18.20 -11.11
N PHE A 116 -10.94 -18.12 -10.10
CA PHE A 116 -11.63 -16.88 -9.74
C PHE A 116 -10.90 -16.17 -8.59
N ALA A 117 -10.79 -16.85 -7.45
CA ALA A 117 -10.05 -16.40 -6.27
C ALA A 117 -8.60 -16.90 -6.35
N HIS A 118 -7.76 -16.08 -6.99
CA HIS A 118 -6.32 -16.32 -7.10
C HIS A 118 -5.60 -16.03 -5.79
N ILE A 119 -6.05 -15.03 -5.05
CA ILE A 119 -5.63 -14.76 -3.68
C ILE A 119 -6.87 -14.85 -2.79
N ALA A 120 -6.82 -15.67 -1.76
CA ALA A 120 -7.83 -15.72 -0.70
C ALA A 120 -7.19 -15.34 0.63
N GLY A 121 -7.84 -14.43 1.36
CA GLY A 121 -7.49 -14.08 2.73
C GLY A 121 -8.45 -14.77 3.70
N GLU A 122 -7.97 -15.74 4.45
CA GLU A 122 -8.78 -16.56 5.35
C GLU A 122 -8.56 -16.10 6.80
N ASP A 123 -9.57 -15.49 7.40
CA ASP A 123 -9.51 -14.98 8.77
C ASP A 123 -9.82 -16.10 9.76
N LEU A 124 -8.86 -16.41 10.62
CA LEU A 124 -8.88 -17.57 11.50
C LEU A 124 -8.64 -17.15 12.95
N VAL A 125 -9.28 -17.86 13.87
CA VAL A 125 -8.95 -17.82 15.30
C VAL A 125 -8.65 -19.22 15.82
N GLN A 126 -7.80 -19.29 16.83
CA GLN A 126 -7.53 -20.53 17.55
C GLN A 126 -8.30 -20.50 18.87
N GLY A 127 -9.24 -21.41 19.04
CA GLY A 127 -10.02 -21.58 20.27
C GLY A 127 -9.12 -21.86 21.47
N GLU A 128 -9.63 -21.61 22.68
CA GLU A 128 -8.95 -22.03 23.93
C GLU A 128 -8.75 -23.56 24.01
N ASP A 129 -9.55 -24.31 23.26
CA ASP A 129 -9.43 -25.76 23.05
C ASP A 129 -8.35 -26.17 22.03
N GLY A 130 -7.63 -25.19 21.44
CA GLY A 130 -6.59 -25.40 20.44
C GLY A 130 -7.09 -25.62 19.02
N ARG A 131 -8.41 -25.69 18.78
CA ARG A 131 -8.97 -25.88 17.43
C ARG A 131 -8.98 -24.58 16.64
N TRP A 132 -8.79 -24.70 15.33
CA TRP A 132 -8.88 -23.57 14.41
C TRP A 132 -10.29 -23.40 13.86
N TRP A 133 -10.73 -22.16 13.80
CA TRP A 133 -12.04 -21.74 13.31
C TRP A 133 -11.86 -20.64 12.27
N VAL A 134 -12.39 -20.83 11.07
CA VAL A 134 -12.50 -19.78 10.06
C VAL A 134 -13.63 -18.84 10.50
N LEU A 135 -13.41 -17.54 10.51
CA LEU A 135 -14.40 -16.53 10.83
C LEU A 135 -14.97 -15.84 9.58
N GLU A 136 -14.14 -15.67 8.56
CA GLU A 136 -14.48 -14.93 7.34
C GLU A 136 -13.52 -15.30 6.20
N ASP A 137 -14.08 -15.42 5.00
CA ASP A 137 -13.35 -15.56 3.73
C ASP A 137 -13.21 -14.18 3.10
N ASN A 138 -12.07 -13.85 2.51
CA ASN A 138 -11.87 -12.59 1.79
C ASN A 138 -11.37 -12.90 0.38
N LEU A 139 -12.28 -12.88 -0.61
CA LEU A 139 -12.02 -13.35 -1.97
C LEU A 139 -12.03 -12.22 -3.00
N ARG A 140 -12.43 -10.99 -2.61
CA ARG A 140 -12.33 -9.80 -3.47
C ARG A 140 -10.89 -9.29 -3.55
N ILE A 141 -10.48 -8.46 -2.59
CA ILE A 141 -9.17 -7.76 -2.58
C ILE A 141 -8.47 -7.98 -1.23
N PRO A 142 -8.12 -9.23 -0.88
CA PRO A 142 -7.47 -9.53 0.39
C PRO A 142 -6.17 -8.73 0.52
N SER A 143 -6.05 -7.98 1.61
CA SER A 143 -4.92 -7.10 1.91
C SER A 143 -4.28 -7.48 3.23
N GLY A 144 -2.99 -7.16 3.40
CA GLY A 144 -2.26 -7.30 4.66
C GLY A 144 -0.99 -8.15 4.60
N ALA A 145 -0.67 -8.77 3.46
CA ALA A 145 0.49 -9.64 3.31
C ALA A 145 1.82 -8.87 3.35
N SER A 146 1.85 -7.59 2.98
CA SER A 146 3.11 -6.80 3.00
C SER A 146 3.66 -6.59 4.40
N TYR A 147 2.80 -6.49 5.42
CA TYR A 147 3.23 -6.17 6.80
C TYR A 147 4.13 -7.25 7.41
N PRO A 148 3.72 -8.53 7.51
CA PRO A 148 4.59 -9.60 8.02
C PRO A 148 5.79 -9.88 7.11
N LEU A 149 5.69 -9.67 5.78
CA LEU A 149 6.86 -9.73 4.89
C LEU A 149 7.95 -8.74 5.31
N PHE A 150 7.54 -7.49 5.56
CA PHE A 150 8.44 -6.41 5.90
C PHE A 150 9.00 -6.56 7.32
N ALA A 151 8.14 -6.89 8.29
CA ALA A 151 8.53 -7.12 9.67
C ALA A 151 9.59 -8.21 9.79
N ARG A 152 9.40 -9.37 9.14
CA ARG A 152 10.37 -10.47 9.16
C ARG A 152 11.73 -10.08 8.57
N ASP A 153 11.78 -9.27 7.51
CA ASP A 153 13.06 -8.82 6.93
C ASP A 153 13.84 -7.92 7.91
N ILE A 154 13.14 -7.03 8.63
CA ILE A 154 13.71 -6.19 9.70
C ILE A 154 14.18 -7.06 10.87
N GLU A 155 13.32 -7.92 11.41
CA GLU A 155 13.61 -8.79 12.54
C GLU A 155 14.87 -9.65 12.30
N ARG A 156 15.02 -10.20 11.09
CA ARG A 156 16.18 -11.02 10.71
C ARG A 156 17.50 -10.26 10.71
N ARG A 157 17.48 -8.96 10.37
CA ARG A 157 18.68 -8.10 10.37
C ARG A 157 19.00 -7.60 11.77
N ILE A 158 17.96 -7.31 12.54
CA ILE A 158 18.09 -6.83 13.90
C ILE A 158 18.60 -7.97 14.81
N ASN A 159 18.01 -9.16 14.75
CA ASN A 159 18.47 -10.32 15.52
C ASN A 159 18.79 -11.54 14.64
N PRO A 160 19.94 -11.56 13.95
CA PRO A 160 20.32 -12.68 13.09
C PRO A 160 20.63 -13.96 13.87
N LYS A 161 20.96 -13.87 15.17
CA LYS A 161 21.21 -15.05 16.02
C LYS A 161 19.92 -15.84 16.23
N LEU A 162 18.84 -15.16 16.60
CA LEU A 162 17.50 -15.73 16.77
C LEU A 162 17.10 -16.59 15.56
N PHE A 163 17.20 -16.08 14.34
CA PHE A 163 16.79 -16.81 13.12
C PHE A 163 17.79 -17.88 12.65
N ARG A 164 18.97 -17.99 13.27
CA ARG A 164 19.88 -19.14 13.08
C ARG A 164 19.57 -20.28 14.04
N GLU A 165 19.09 -19.95 15.24
CA GLU A 165 18.80 -20.91 16.30
C GLU A 165 17.36 -21.41 16.24
N VAL A 166 16.41 -20.54 15.89
CA VAL A 166 15.01 -20.89 15.65
C VAL A 166 14.80 -21.17 14.17
N ARG A 167 14.44 -22.40 13.83
CA ARG A 167 14.11 -22.79 12.45
C ARG A 167 12.68 -22.36 12.11
N VAL A 168 12.53 -21.15 11.57
CA VAL A 168 11.26 -20.63 11.04
C VAL A 168 11.22 -20.86 9.53
N ARG A 169 10.09 -21.33 8.99
CA ARG A 169 9.85 -21.43 7.54
C ARG A 169 9.95 -20.04 6.91
N ASP A 170 10.45 -19.98 5.68
CA ASP A 170 10.70 -18.71 4.99
C ASP A 170 9.39 -18.06 4.54
N ASN A 171 9.17 -16.81 4.93
CA ASN A 171 7.99 -16.06 4.50
C ASN A 171 8.25 -15.21 3.25
N ARG A 172 9.49 -15.12 2.72
CA ARG A 172 9.81 -14.25 1.58
C ARG A 172 9.23 -14.72 0.24
N ASP A 173 8.59 -15.89 0.23
CA ASP A 173 8.12 -16.55 -0.98
C ASP A 173 6.82 -15.96 -1.55
N TYR A 174 6.06 -15.18 -0.76
CA TYR A 174 4.74 -14.68 -1.18
C TYR A 174 4.76 -13.88 -2.49
N PRO A 175 5.65 -12.89 -2.72
CA PRO A 175 5.70 -12.21 -4.01
C PRO A 175 6.02 -13.15 -5.18
N ARG A 176 6.81 -14.21 -4.95
CA ARG A 176 7.08 -15.22 -5.98
C ARG A 176 5.86 -16.06 -6.28
N LEU A 177 5.08 -16.46 -5.27
CA LEU A 177 3.82 -17.18 -5.44
C LEU A 177 2.80 -16.32 -6.21
N LEU A 178 2.63 -15.06 -5.80
CA LEU A 178 1.77 -14.09 -6.48
C LEU A 178 2.18 -13.91 -7.94
N ARG A 179 3.48 -13.69 -8.20
CA ARG A 179 3.99 -13.55 -9.58
C ARG A 179 3.76 -14.81 -10.41
N LYS A 180 3.98 -16.01 -9.86
CA LYS A 180 3.68 -17.27 -10.56
C LYS A 180 2.19 -17.44 -10.88
N ALA A 181 1.30 -17.04 -9.98
CA ALA A 181 -0.14 -17.05 -10.26
C ALA A 181 -0.51 -16.09 -11.38
N MET A 182 0.06 -14.88 -11.39
CA MET A 182 -0.13 -13.90 -12.48
C MET A 182 0.41 -14.41 -13.83
N ASP A 183 1.63 -14.97 -13.84
CA ASP A 183 2.25 -15.49 -15.06
C ASP A 183 1.48 -16.71 -15.63
N PHE A 184 0.90 -17.55 -14.76
CA PHE A 184 0.11 -18.71 -15.17
C PHE A 184 -1.16 -18.32 -15.96
N VAL A 185 -1.81 -17.23 -15.58
CA VAL A 185 -3.07 -16.78 -16.19
C VAL A 185 -2.87 -15.72 -17.28
N SER A 186 -1.66 -15.21 -17.45
CA SER A 186 -1.36 -14.11 -18.39
C SER A 186 -1.67 -14.47 -19.85
N THR A 187 -2.34 -13.55 -20.55
CA THR A 187 -2.75 -13.68 -21.97
C THR A 187 -1.69 -13.14 -22.95
N GLU A 188 -0.42 -13.18 -22.54
CA GLU A 188 0.75 -12.52 -23.16
C GLU A 188 0.76 -10.99 -23.02
N GLY A 189 1.87 -10.46 -22.54
CA GLY A 189 2.05 -9.05 -22.26
C GLY A 189 2.71 -8.82 -20.91
N ILE A 190 2.74 -7.57 -20.48
CA ILE A 190 3.29 -7.19 -19.18
C ILE A 190 2.30 -7.50 -18.05
N ALA A 191 2.84 -7.66 -16.84
CA ALA A 191 2.05 -7.77 -15.61
C ALA A 191 1.87 -6.38 -14.99
N VAL A 192 0.65 -6.05 -14.60
CA VAL A 192 0.30 -4.76 -14.01
C VAL A 192 -0.34 -4.94 -12.63
N VAL A 193 -0.01 -4.07 -11.67
CA VAL A 193 -0.80 -3.86 -10.45
C VAL A 193 -1.61 -2.58 -10.64
N LEU A 194 -2.93 -2.71 -10.79
CA LEU A 194 -3.83 -1.57 -10.96
C LEU A 194 -4.27 -1.05 -9.59
N THR A 195 -3.97 0.21 -9.31
CA THR A 195 -4.23 0.87 -8.02
C THR A 195 -5.18 2.07 -8.18
N PRO A 196 -6.10 2.31 -7.23
CA PRO A 196 -6.92 3.53 -7.22
C PRO A 196 -6.13 4.78 -6.78
N GLY A 197 -4.88 4.61 -6.36
CA GLY A 197 -3.94 5.69 -6.05
C GLY A 197 -3.67 5.90 -4.55
N ARG A 198 -2.88 6.96 -4.26
CA ARG A 198 -2.22 7.18 -2.96
C ARG A 198 -3.16 7.40 -1.77
N TYR A 199 -4.40 7.78 -2.03
CA TYR A 199 -5.41 8.02 -0.99
C TYR A 199 -6.10 6.73 -0.52
N ASN A 200 -5.75 5.58 -1.08
CA ASN A 200 -6.21 4.29 -0.59
C ASN A 200 -5.37 3.82 0.60
N SER A 201 -6.01 3.33 1.66
CA SER A 201 -5.36 2.90 2.91
C SER A 201 -4.36 1.76 2.73
N ALA A 202 -4.47 0.96 1.67
CA ALA A 202 -3.57 -0.14 1.34
C ALA A 202 -2.55 0.21 0.24
N PHE A 203 -2.44 1.49 -0.16
CA PHE A 203 -1.55 1.91 -1.25
C PHE A 203 -0.09 1.46 -1.07
N PHE A 204 0.42 1.52 0.17
CA PHE A 204 1.75 1.01 0.49
C PHE A 204 1.93 -0.44 0.02
N GLU A 205 0.96 -1.31 0.31
CA GLU A 205 1.00 -2.72 -0.11
C GLU A 205 0.94 -2.85 -1.63
N HIS A 206 0.15 -2.02 -2.32
CA HIS A 206 0.03 -2.06 -3.78
C HIS A 206 1.40 -1.80 -4.43
N ALA A 207 2.04 -0.70 -4.02
CA ALA A 207 3.34 -0.29 -4.53
C ALA A 207 4.47 -1.25 -4.12
N TYR A 208 4.42 -1.77 -2.89
CA TYR A 208 5.39 -2.75 -2.39
C TYR A 208 5.29 -4.09 -3.13
N LEU A 209 4.08 -4.61 -3.36
CA LEU A 209 3.90 -5.86 -4.11
C LEU A 209 4.23 -5.67 -5.59
N ALA A 210 3.97 -4.51 -6.19
CA ALA A 210 4.44 -4.19 -7.54
C ALA A 210 5.98 -4.26 -7.62
N GLU A 211 6.70 -3.62 -6.69
CA GLU A 211 8.16 -3.71 -6.57
C GLU A 211 8.63 -5.17 -6.44
N LYS A 212 8.04 -5.95 -5.52
CA LYS A 212 8.50 -7.32 -5.23
C LYS A 212 8.14 -8.36 -6.29
N THR A 213 7.07 -8.15 -7.04
CA THR A 213 6.67 -9.03 -8.15
C THR A 213 7.32 -8.63 -9.47
N GLY A 214 7.89 -7.42 -9.55
CA GLY A 214 8.38 -6.83 -10.80
C GLY A 214 7.26 -6.54 -11.79
N ALA A 215 6.04 -6.32 -11.30
CA ALA A 215 4.91 -5.87 -12.10
C ALA A 215 4.87 -4.33 -12.14
N THR A 216 4.36 -3.77 -13.23
CA THR A 216 4.22 -2.32 -13.37
C THR A 216 3.07 -1.84 -12.49
N LEU A 217 3.34 -0.91 -11.56
CA LEU A 217 2.26 -0.21 -10.85
C LEU A 217 1.61 0.77 -11.83
N ALA A 218 0.32 0.61 -12.10
CA ALA A 218 -0.43 1.45 -13.04
C ALA A 218 -1.62 2.12 -12.35
N PHE A 219 -1.84 3.37 -12.72
CA PHE A 219 -3.05 4.12 -12.43
C PHE A 219 -4.06 3.94 -13.57
N PRO A 220 -5.34 4.25 -13.36
CA PRO A 220 -6.38 4.08 -14.38
C PRO A 220 -6.07 4.84 -15.68
N GLU A 221 -5.51 6.05 -15.59
CA GLU A 221 -5.09 6.88 -16.71
C GLU A 221 -3.88 6.34 -17.49
N ASP A 222 -3.13 5.40 -16.91
CA ASP A 222 -1.99 4.76 -17.57
C ASP A 222 -2.43 3.62 -18.52
N LEU A 223 -3.71 3.23 -18.45
CA LEU A 223 -4.24 2.06 -19.14
C LEU A 223 -5.34 2.44 -20.14
N GLU A 224 -5.31 1.82 -21.31
CA GLU A 224 -6.35 2.00 -22.32
C GLU A 224 -6.76 0.65 -22.95
N VAL A 225 -8.02 0.56 -23.33
CA VAL A 225 -8.55 -0.60 -24.07
C VAL A 225 -8.76 -0.22 -25.53
N MET A 226 -8.13 -0.97 -26.43
CA MET A 226 -8.30 -0.83 -27.88
C MET A 226 -8.51 -2.19 -28.52
N ASN A 227 -9.53 -2.33 -29.35
CA ASN A 227 -9.86 -3.59 -30.03
C ASN A 227 -9.96 -4.79 -29.07
N ASN A 228 -10.57 -4.58 -27.89
CA ASN A 228 -10.65 -5.55 -26.79
C ASN A 228 -9.29 -6.02 -26.25
N GLN A 229 -8.20 -5.28 -26.44
CA GLN A 229 -6.90 -5.55 -25.85
C GLN A 229 -6.54 -4.41 -24.89
N LEU A 230 -5.94 -4.76 -23.75
CA LEU A 230 -5.49 -3.79 -22.76
C LEU A 230 -4.04 -3.39 -23.04
N PHE A 231 -3.78 -2.09 -23.04
CA PHE A 231 -2.45 -1.52 -23.22
C PHE A 231 -2.10 -0.61 -22.05
N PHE A 232 -0.82 -0.60 -21.72
CA PHE A 232 -0.19 0.40 -20.87
C PHE A 232 0.47 1.45 -21.76
N LEU A 233 0.25 2.72 -21.45
CA LEU A 233 0.79 3.85 -22.18
C LEU A 233 2.06 4.36 -21.51
N ASP A 234 3.19 4.30 -22.21
CA ASP A 234 4.37 5.01 -21.75
C ASP A 234 4.26 6.51 -22.07
N TYR A 235 5.14 7.29 -21.46
CA TYR A 235 5.18 8.75 -21.60
C TYR A 235 5.52 9.21 -23.03
N ALA A 236 6.07 8.31 -23.87
CA ALA A 236 6.33 8.55 -25.29
C ALA A 236 5.10 8.26 -26.17
N GLY A 237 4.00 7.78 -25.58
CA GLY A 237 2.78 7.39 -26.27
C GLY A 237 2.82 5.99 -26.88
N ASN A 238 3.84 5.18 -26.59
CA ASN A 238 3.87 3.80 -27.07
C ASN A 238 2.95 2.93 -26.22
N ARG A 239 2.33 1.97 -26.89
CA ARG A 239 1.40 1.00 -26.31
C ARG A 239 2.11 -0.31 -25.99
N HIS A 240 2.02 -0.74 -24.74
CA HIS A 240 2.59 -1.99 -24.27
C HIS A 240 1.46 -2.93 -23.86
N ARG A 241 1.34 -4.08 -24.52
CA ARG A 241 0.24 -5.02 -24.26
C ARG A 241 0.30 -5.52 -22.81
N VAL A 242 -0.83 -5.50 -22.12
CA VAL A 242 -0.99 -6.01 -20.75
C VAL A 242 -1.66 -7.38 -20.80
N GLY A 243 -0.99 -8.40 -20.26
CA GLY A 243 -1.49 -9.77 -20.25
C GLY A 243 -2.23 -10.13 -18.95
N VAL A 244 -1.91 -9.46 -17.85
CA VAL A 244 -2.52 -9.72 -16.54
C VAL A 244 -2.54 -8.45 -15.68
N VAL A 245 -3.68 -8.22 -15.02
CA VAL A 245 -3.90 -7.13 -14.08
C VAL A 245 -4.17 -7.71 -12.69
N TYR A 246 -3.26 -7.49 -11.75
CA TYR A 246 -3.56 -7.61 -10.33
C TYR A 246 -4.30 -6.35 -9.88
N ARG A 247 -5.63 -6.43 -9.81
CA ARG A 247 -6.48 -5.30 -9.45
C ARG A 247 -6.52 -5.08 -7.94
N ARG A 248 -6.45 -3.81 -7.54
CA ARG A 248 -6.63 -3.37 -6.15
C ARG A 248 -7.84 -2.44 -6.01
N LEU A 249 -8.86 -2.68 -6.83
CA LEU A 249 -10.14 -1.97 -6.85
C LEU A 249 -11.30 -2.94 -6.76
N SER A 250 -12.40 -2.50 -6.14
CA SER A 250 -13.64 -3.27 -6.07
C SER A 250 -14.28 -3.40 -7.45
N ASP A 251 -15.10 -4.44 -7.63
CA ASP A 251 -15.73 -4.77 -8.91
C ASP A 251 -16.50 -3.60 -9.49
N GLU A 252 -17.27 -2.92 -8.63
CA GLU A 252 -18.17 -1.82 -8.98
C GLU A 252 -17.43 -0.65 -9.65
N TYR A 253 -16.16 -0.46 -9.31
CA TYR A 253 -15.34 0.65 -9.79
C TYR A 253 -14.36 0.24 -10.90
N LEU A 254 -14.31 -1.04 -11.29
CA LEU A 254 -13.27 -1.58 -12.16
C LEU A 254 -13.40 -1.14 -13.62
N ASP A 255 -14.63 -1.05 -14.13
CA ASP A 255 -14.94 -0.67 -15.51
C ASP A 255 -16.25 0.15 -15.56
N PRO A 256 -16.18 1.47 -15.84
CA PRO A 256 -17.37 2.32 -15.88
C PRO A 256 -18.35 1.98 -17.00
N PHE A 257 -17.95 1.22 -18.02
CA PHE A 257 -18.88 0.76 -19.06
C PHE A 257 -19.69 -0.46 -18.65
N ALA A 258 -19.27 -1.20 -17.62
CA ALA A 258 -19.92 -2.43 -17.19
C ALA A 258 -20.58 -2.35 -15.81
N PHE A 259 -20.03 -1.51 -14.92
CA PHE A 259 -20.43 -1.42 -13.52
C PHE A 259 -20.93 -0.02 -13.17
N ASN A 260 -20.21 0.73 -12.33
CA ASN A 260 -20.58 2.09 -11.95
C ASN A 260 -20.09 3.10 -13.01
N PRO A 261 -21.00 3.77 -13.76
CA PRO A 261 -20.63 4.74 -14.79
C PRO A 261 -19.95 6.00 -14.22
N ASP A 262 -20.13 6.30 -12.93
CA ASP A 262 -19.49 7.43 -12.25
C ASP A 262 -18.06 7.12 -11.75
N SER A 263 -17.57 5.89 -11.97
CA SER A 263 -16.22 5.52 -11.55
C SER A 263 -15.15 6.30 -12.33
N VAL A 264 -14.35 7.08 -11.60
CA VAL A 264 -13.16 7.80 -12.12
C VAL A 264 -11.86 7.03 -11.89
N ILE A 265 -11.94 5.87 -11.24
CA ILE A 265 -10.78 5.04 -10.87
C ILE A 265 -10.76 3.70 -11.63
N GLY A 266 -11.70 3.47 -12.54
CA GLY A 266 -11.78 2.27 -13.38
C GLY A 266 -11.14 2.46 -14.75
N VAL A 267 -10.96 1.36 -15.48
CA VAL A 267 -10.46 1.37 -16.86
C VAL A 267 -11.62 1.06 -17.81
N PRO A 268 -12.08 2.04 -18.63
CA PRO A 268 -13.21 1.83 -19.54
C PRO A 268 -12.97 0.67 -20.52
N GLY A 269 -13.90 -0.29 -20.56
CA GLY A 269 -13.85 -1.44 -21.45
C GLY A 269 -12.96 -2.61 -20.97
N LEU A 270 -12.40 -2.53 -19.77
CA LEU A 270 -11.56 -3.59 -19.19
C LEU A 270 -12.30 -4.93 -19.11
N LEU A 271 -13.59 -4.93 -18.74
CA LEU A 271 -14.37 -6.16 -18.68
C LEU A 271 -14.58 -6.75 -20.09
N SER A 272 -14.73 -5.92 -21.12
CA SER A 272 -14.83 -6.39 -22.51
C SER A 272 -13.55 -7.08 -22.97
N ALA A 273 -12.38 -6.50 -22.66
CA ALA A 273 -11.09 -7.11 -22.96
C ALA A 273 -10.88 -8.44 -22.22
N TYR A 274 -11.28 -8.51 -20.96
CA TYR A 274 -11.25 -9.73 -20.15
C TYR A 274 -12.17 -10.83 -20.73
N ARG A 275 -13.41 -10.47 -21.08
CA ARG A 275 -14.37 -11.41 -21.70
C ARG A 275 -13.92 -11.93 -23.06
N ALA A 276 -13.16 -11.14 -23.81
CA ALA A 276 -12.56 -11.55 -25.07
C ALA A 276 -11.34 -12.49 -24.89
N GLY A 277 -10.91 -12.75 -23.65
CA GLY A 277 -9.74 -13.58 -23.36
C GLY A 277 -8.40 -12.89 -23.64
N ASN A 278 -8.40 -11.55 -23.73
CA ASN A 278 -7.21 -10.79 -24.13
C ASN A 278 -6.41 -10.24 -22.95
N VAL A 279 -6.94 -10.28 -21.73
CA VAL A 279 -6.28 -9.92 -20.47
C VAL A 279 -6.83 -10.79 -19.34
N ALA A 280 -6.00 -11.16 -18.37
CA ALA A 280 -6.44 -11.79 -17.12
C ALA A 280 -6.62 -10.75 -16.00
N ILE A 281 -7.58 -10.98 -15.10
CA ILE A 281 -7.82 -10.14 -13.92
C ILE A 281 -7.65 -10.99 -12.67
N VAL A 282 -6.76 -10.55 -11.78
CA VAL A 282 -6.40 -11.20 -10.52
C VAL A 282 -6.84 -10.27 -9.38
N ASN A 283 -7.73 -10.65 -8.47
CA ASN A 283 -8.71 -11.73 -8.59
C ASN A 283 -9.75 -11.43 -9.68
N ALA A 284 -10.41 -12.46 -10.21
CA ALA A 284 -11.49 -12.28 -11.16
C ALA A 284 -12.62 -11.41 -10.58
N PRO A 285 -13.37 -10.67 -11.41
CA PRO A 285 -14.59 -10.01 -10.95
C PRO A 285 -15.66 -11.02 -10.55
N GLY A 286 -16.55 -10.67 -9.62
CA GLY A 286 -17.66 -11.53 -9.19
C GLY A 286 -17.39 -12.38 -7.95
N ASN A 287 -16.21 -12.29 -7.35
CA ASN A 287 -15.86 -13.07 -6.16
C ASN A 287 -16.70 -12.75 -4.93
N GLY A 288 -17.36 -11.59 -4.92
CA GLY A 288 -18.27 -11.18 -3.85
C GLY A 288 -19.43 -12.15 -3.62
N ALA A 289 -19.79 -12.94 -4.62
CA ALA A 289 -20.82 -13.97 -4.52
C ALA A 289 -20.42 -15.18 -3.66
N ALA A 290 -19.13 -15.30 -3.28
CA ALA A 290 -18.60 -16.40 -2.48
C ALA A 290 -18.06 -15.98 -1.10
N ASP A 291 -17.76 -14.71 -0.90
CA ASP A 291 -17.27 -14.18 0.39
C ASP A 291 -18.31 -13.36 1.17
N ASP A 292 -19.56 -13.38 0.70
CA ASP A 292 -20.70 -12.84 1.43
C ASP A 292 -20.94 -13.62 2.75
N LYS A 293 -21.32 -12.91 3.81
CA LYS A 293 -21.53 -13.51 5.13
C LYS A 293 -22.62 -14.58 5.16
N ALA A 294 -23.66 -14.47 4.32
CA ALA A 294 -24.68 -15.50 4.24
C ALA A 294 -24.13 -16.76 3.54
N ILE A 295 -23.24 -16.59 2.56
CA ILE A 295 -22.63 -17.69 1.82
C ILE A 295 -21.66 -18.50 2.68
N TYR A 296 -20.99 -17.85 3.64
CA TYR A 296 -20.13 -18.51 4.64
C TYR A 296 -20.79 -19.74 5.29
N TYR A 297 -22.10 -19.67 5.59
CA TYR A 297 -22.88 -20.78 6.17
C TYR A 297 -22.81 -22.07 5.33
N PHE A 298 -22.73 -21.94 4.00
CA PHE A 298 -22.77 -23.07 3.07
C PHE A 298 -21.40 -23.64 2.71
N VAL A 299 -20.28 -23.02 3.10
CA VAL A 299 -18.94 -23.49 2.71
C VAL A 299 -18.66 -24.95 3.10
N PRO A 300 -19.03 -25.45 4.29
CA PRO A 300 -18.93 -26.88 4.60
C PRO A 300 -19.71 -27.79 3.65
N ARG A 301 -20.85 -27.32 3.10
CA ARG A 301 -21.65 -28.05 2.11
C ARG A 301 -21.00 -27.97 0.73
N MET A 302 -20.37 -26.84 0.38
CA MET A 302 -19.59 -26.70 -0.86
C MET A 302 -18.43 -27.69 -0.91
N ILE A 303 -17.69 -27.85 0.19
CA ILE A 303 -16.58 -28.81 0.27
C ILE A 303 -17.08 -30.23 -0.02
N ARG A 304 -18.17 -30.66 0.63
CA ARG A 304 -18.76 -31.99 0.40
C ARG A 304 -19.27 -32.15 -1.04
N TYR A 305 -19.92 -31.11 -1.58
CA TYR A 305 -20.53 -31.16 -2.90
C TYR A 305 -19.49 -31.19 -4.03
N TYR A 306 -18.52 -30.28 -4.01
CA TYR A 306 -17.54 -30.15 -5.09
C TYR A 306 -16.35 -31.10 -4.96
N LEU A 307 -15.90 -31.37 -3.74
CA LEU A 307 -14.69 -32.17 -3.51
C LEU A 307 -15.01 -33.60 -3.07
N GLY A 308 -16.23 -33.89 -2.61
CA GLY A 308 -16.57 -35.20 -2.06
C GLY A 308 -15.85 -35.51 -0.73
N GLU A 309 -15.41 -34.46 -0.03
CA GLU A 309 -14.59 -34.56 1.18
C GLU A 309 -15.33 -33.97 2.39
N GLU A 310 -14.93 -34.36 3.61
CA GLU A 310 -15.36 -33.68 4.82
C GLU A 310 -14.48 -32.43 5.08
N PRO A 311 -15.07 -31.31 5.56
CA PRO A 311 -14.32 -30.11 5.91
C PRO A 311 -13.24 -30.38 6.96
N LEU A 312 -12.00 -30.03 6.66
CA LEU A 312 -10.87 -30.15 7.58
C LEU A 312 -10.79 -29.01 8.60
N LEU A 313 -11.24 -27.81 8.21
CA LEU A 313 -11.31 -26.65 9.09
C LEU A 313 -12.74 -26.45 9.58
N ASN A 314 -12.87 -25.96 10.81
CA ASN A 314 -14.17 -25.64 11.37
C ASN A 314 -14.62 -24.26 10.89
N ASN A 315 -15.90 -24.15 10.51
CA ASN A 315 -16.61 -22.87 10.55
C ASN A 315 -17.02 -22.59 12.00
N ALA A 316 -16.96 -21.33 12.42
CA ALA A 316 -17.72 -20.88 13.57
C ALA A 316 -19.20 -21.30 13.40
N PRO A 317 -19.83 -21.96 14.40
CA PRO A 317 -21.22 -22.36 14.29
C PRO A 317 -22.07 -21.13 14.00
N THR A 318 -22.79 -21.18 12.88
CA THR A 318 -23.50 -20.06 12.29
C THR A 318 -24.95 -20.46 12.09
N TYR A 319 -25.86 -19.57 12.43
CA TYR A 319 -27.29 -19.69 12.24
C TYR A 319 -27.73 -18.64 11.23
N MET A 320 -28.62 -19.04 10.32
CA MET A 320 -29.19 -18.16 9.31
C MET A 320 -30.67 -17.91 9.64
N PRO A 321 -31.06 -16.74 10.18
CA PRO A 321 -32.46 -16.43 10.53
C PRO A 321 -33.46 -16.54 9.36
N MET A 322 -32.97 -16.66 8.13
CA MET A 322 -33.79 -17.01 6.98
C MET A 322 -34.46 -18.38 7.13
N PHE A 323 -33.78 -19.36 7.73
CA PHE A 323 -34.37 -20.65 8.09
C PHE A 323 -35.13 -20.53 9.41
N GLU A 324 -36.34 -21.10 9.48
CA GLU A 324 -37.23 -20.91 10.64
C GLU A 324 -36.65 -21.48 11.94
N ASP A 325 -36.03 -22.65 11.88
CA ASP A 325 -35.40 -23.31 13.02
C ASP A 325 -34.23 -22.47 13.56
N ASP A 326 -33.35 -22.00 12.67
CA ASP A 326 -32.24 -21.12 13.02
C ASP A 326 -32.75 -19.80 13.60
N ARG A 327 -33.80 -19.21 13.02
CA ARG A 327 -34.42 -17.98 13.53
C ARG A 327 -34.94 -18.15 14.94
N ALA A 328 -35.61 -19.26 15.24
CA ALA A 328 -36.12 -19.55 16.57
C ALA A 328 -34.96 -19.60 17.58
N VAL A 329 -33.86 -20.29 17.24
CA VAL A 329 -32.65 -20.33 18.07
C VAL A 329 -32.04 -18.94 18.27
N VAL A 330 -31.94 -18.15 17.20
CA VAL A 330 -31.36 -16.79 17.26
C VAL A 330 -32.18 -15.86 18.14
N LEU A 331 -33.52 -15.89 18.02
CA LEU A 331 -34.39 -15.04 18.82
C LEU A 331 -34.41 -15.45 20.29
N ASP A 332 -34.37 -16.76 20.58
CA ASP A 332 -34.32 -17.29 21.96
C ASP A 332 -32.99 -16.96 22.64
N ARG A 333 -31.88 -17.09 21.91
CA ARG A 333 -30.51 -16.93 22.43
C ARG A 333 -29.84 -15.63 22.00
N LEU A 334 -30.61 -14.60 21.62
CA LEU A 334 -30.07 -13.36 21.05
C LEU A 334 -29.02 -12.70 21.94
N GLY A 335 -29.15 -12.82 23.26
CA GLY A 335 -28.20 -12.28 24.24
C GLY A 335 -26.86 -13.02 24.35
N GLU A 336 -26.71 -14.19 23.71
CA GLU A 336 -25.51 -15.04 23.76
C GLU A 336 -24.69 -15.00 22.46
N LEU A 337 -25.32 -14.59 21.36
CA LEU A 337 -24.77 -14.69 20.02
C LEU A 337 -24.09 -13.40 19.57
N VAL A 338 -23.24 -13.52 18.54
CA VAL A 338 -22.77 -12.39 17.75
C VAL A 338 -23.64 -12.26 16.52
N ILE A 339 -24.27 -11.10 16.33
CA ILE A 339 -25.10 -10.80 15.17
C ILE A 339 -24.29 -9.95 14.20
N LYS A 340 -24.30 -10.32 12.92
CA LYS A 340 -23.60 -9.59 11.87
C LYS A 340 -24.56 -9.21 10.75
N ASP A 341 -24.52 -7.95 10.35
CA ASP A 341 -25.16 -7.50 9.11
C ASP A 341 -24.39 -8.07 7.90
N VAL A 342 -25.12 -8.69 6.98
CA VAL A 342 -24.55 -9.29 5.77
C VAL A 342 -23.89 -8.23 4.89
N ALA A 343 -24.50 -7.03 4.79
CA ALA A 343 -24.07 -5.99 3.86
C ALA A 343 -22.85 -5.16 4.32
N GLU A 344 -22.57 -5.09 5.62
CA GLU A 344 -21.49 -4.23 6.15
C GLU A 344 -20.12 -4.94 6.15
N ALA A 345 -19.00 -4.24 5.96
CA ALA A 345 -17.66 -4.85 5.95
C ALA A 345 -16.78 -4.35 7.10
N GLY A 346 -15.69 -5.07 7.42
CA GLY A 346 -14.66 -4.55 8.32
C GLY A 346 -15.08 -4.36 9.79
N GLY A 347 -15.91 -5.27 10.32
CA GLY A 347 -16.34 -5.23 11.72
C GLY A 347 -17.42 -4.19 12.04
N TYR A 348 -17.76 -3.31 11.09
CA TYR A 348 -19.01 -2.55 11.14
C TYR A 348 -20.19 -3.53 11.06
N GLY A 349 -21.25 -3.26 11.84
CA GLY A 349 -22.45 -4.10 11.85
C GLY A 349 -22.31 -5.40 12.63
N VAL A 350 -21.23 -5.56 13.40
CA VAL A 350 -21.04 -6.68 14.33
C VAL A 350 -21.51 -6.28 15.72
N VAL A 351 -22.52 -6.98 16.23
CA VAL A 351 -23.14 -6.69 17.52
C VAL A 351 -23.07 -7.92 18.41
N PHE A 352 -22.47 -7.77 19.59
CA PHE A 352 -22.50 -8.78 20.62
C PHE A 352 -23.80 -8.65 21.41
N GLY A 353 -24.68 -9.65 21.33
CA GLY A 353 -25.99 -9.60 21.98
C GLY A 353 -25.89 -9.35 23.50
N ARG A 354 -24.84 -9.87 24.14
CA ARG A 354 -24.56 -9.67 25.57
C ARG A 354 -24.36 -8.20 25.96
N ASP A 355 -23.86 -7.37 25.03
CA ASP A 355 -23.53 -5.97 25.28
C ASP A 355 -24.74 -5.04 25.07
N LEU A 356 -25.83 -5.57 24.50
CA LEU A 356 -27.09 -4.85 24.33
C LEU A 356 -27.94 -4.89 25.61
N ASP A 357 -28.61 -3.78 25.91
CA ASP A 357 -29.67 -3.77 26.93
C ASP A 357 -30.96 -4.43 26.42
N ARG A 358 -31.97 -4.57 27.30
CA ARG A 358 -33.22 -5.24 26.97
C ARG A 358 -33.99 -4.57 25.83
N ALA A 359 -33.98 -3.24 25.75
CA ALA A 359 -34.71 -2.50 24.73
C ALA A 359 -34.04 -2.66 23.37
N ALA A 360 -32.71 -2.50 23.31
CA ALA A 360 -31.93 -2.69 22.10
C ALA A 360 -31.98 -4.15 21.59
N ARG A 361 -32.02 -5.15 22.49
CA ARG A 361 -32.24 -6.55 22.10
C ARG A 361 -33.61 -6.78 21.48
N ALA A 362 -34.66 -6.18 22.04
CA ALA A 362 -36.01 -6.30 21.49
C ALA A 362 -36.11 -5.65 20.10
N GLU A 363 -35.53 -4.46 19.93
CA GLU A 363 -35.46 -3.80 18.63
C GLU A 363 -34.69 -4.64 17.59
N LEU A 364 -33.54 -5.20 17.97
CA LEU A 364 -32.78 -6.08 17.09
C LEU A 364 -33.56 -7.35 16.74
N ALA A 365 -34.30 -7.94 17.69
CA ALA A 365 -35.15 -9.09 17.45
C ALA A 365 -36.28 -8.78 16.45
N GLU A 366 -36.93 -7.61 16.57
CA GLU A 366 -37.95 -7.16 15.62
C GLU A 366 -37.36 -6.96 14.21
N ARG A 367 -36.16 -6.36 14.11
CA ARG A 367 -35.46 -6.22 12.82
C ARG A 367 -35.08 -7.56 12.22
N ILE A 368 -34.57 -8.51 13.01
CA ILE A 368 -34.24 -9.87 12.53
C ILE A 368 -35.50 -10.59 12.05
N ALA A 369 -36.64 -10.43 12.74
CA ALA A 369 -37.89 -11.04 12.32
C ALA A 369 -38.46 -10.40 11.04
N ALA A 370 -38.30 -9.09 10.86
CA ALA A 370 -38.75 -8.36 9.68
C ALA A 370 -37.85 -8.59 8.45
N GLU A 371 -36.53 -8.69 8.66
CA GLU A 371 -35.51 -8.80 7.60
C GLU A 371 -34.55 -9.99 7.87
N PRO A 372 -35.04 -11.24 7.94
CA PRO A 372 -34.24 -12.38 8.40
C PRO A 372 -33.04 -12.71 7.51
N ARG A 373 -33.07 -12.31 6.24
CA ARG A 373 -31.97 -12.49 5.30
C ARG A 373 -30.78 -11.55 5.56
N ARG A 374 -31.04 -10.38 6.14
CA ARG A 374 -30.04 -9.32 6.35
C ARG A 374 -28.99 -9.69 7.39
N PHE A 375 -29.29 -10.67 8.26
CA PHE A 375 -28.45 -11.00 9.40
C PHE A 375 -27.95 -12.42 9.33
N ILE A 376 -26.74 -12.65 9.87
CA ILE A 376 -26.31 -13.95 10.36
C ILE A 376 -26.06 -13.87 11.86
N ALA A 377 -26.17 -15.00 12.55
CA ALA A 377 -25.79 -15.11 13.94
C ALA A 377 -24.72 -16.19 14.11
N GLN A 378 -23.74 -15.95 14.96
CA GLN A 378 -22.66 -16.90 15.21
C GLN A 378 -22.47 -17.12 16.71
N GLU A 379 -22.09 -18.34 17.07
CA GLU A 379 -21.58 -18.61 18.42
C GLU A 379 -20.31 -17.78 18.68
N VAL A 380 -20.20 -17.22 19.89
CA VAL A 380 -18.99 -16.50 20.30
C VAL A 380 -17.86 -17.51 20.52
N ILE A 381 -16.92 -17.58 19.59
CA ILE A 381 -15.71 -18.40 19.78
C ILE A 381 -14.82 -17.72 20.83
N GLN A 382 -14.59 -18.37 21.96
CA GLN A 382 -13.55 -17.94 22.90
C GLN A 382 -12.19 -18.40 22.35
N PHE A 383 -11.45 -17.46 21.76
CA PHE A 383 -10.14 -17.72 21.20
C PHE A 383 -9.01 -17.29 22.15
N LYS A 384 -7.91 -18.03 22.05
CA LYS A 384 -6.71 -17.88 22.87
C LYS A 384 -6.18 -16.44 22.82
N ASP A 385 -5.80 -15.91 23.98
CA ASP A 385 -5.07 -14.66 24.07
C ASP A 385 -3.61 -14.85 23.67
N LEU A 386 -3.05 -13.83 23.01
CA LEU A 386 -1.62 -13.71 22.77
C LEU A 386 -1.07 -12.52 23.54
N ASP A 387 0.11 -12.68 24.12
CA ASP A 387 0.78 -11.60 24.82
C ASP A 387 1.14 -10.48 23.85
N VAL A 388 0.99 -9.24 24.34
CA VAL A 388 1.34 -8.00 23.65
C VAL A 388 2.08 -7.09 24.60
N VAL A 389 3.13 -6.45 24.11
CA VAL A 389 3.80 -5.37 24.84
C VAL A 389 2.95 -4.11 24.74
N ASP A 390 2.25 -3.80 25.83
CA ASP A 390 1.39 -2.62 25.91
C ASP A 390 2.22 -1.35 25.63
N PRO A 391 1.85 -0.53 24.63
CA PRO A 391 2.62 0.65 24.26
C PRO A 391 2.73 1.71 25.36
N LEU A 392 1.76 1.78 26.28
CA LEU A 392 1.72 2.81 27.33
C LEU A 392 2.50 2.37 28.57
N THR A 393 2.37 1.10 28.95
CA THR A 393 2.96 0.59 30.19
C THR A 393 4.27 -0.16 29.98
N GLY A 394 4.58 -0.57 28.75
CA GLY A 394 5.73 -1.42 28.42
C GLY A 394 5.62 -2.86 28.94
N ARG A 395 4.48 -3.24 29.53
CA ARG A 395 4.27 -4.57 30.12
C ARG A 395 3.61 -5.52 29.12
N GLU A 396 3.95 -6.79 29.24
CA GLU A 396 3.26 -7.86 28.55
C GLU A 396 1.85 -8.03 29.12
N THR A 397 0.85 -7.98 28.26
CA THR A 397 -0.55 -8.15 28.65
C THR A 397 -1.30 -8.96 27.58
N PRO A 398 -2.19 -9.88 27.97
CA PRO A 398 -2.91 -10.72 27.02
C PRO A 398 -3.86 -9.89 26.15
N ARG A 399 -3.93 -10.20 24.85
CA ARG A 399 -4.87 -9.62 23.88
C ARG A 399 -5.47 -10.71 23.00
N LYS A 400 -6.74 -10.50 22.64
CA LYS A 400 -7.41 -11.26 21.58
C LYS A 400 -6.71 -10.98 20.24
N ALA A 401 -6.40 -12.04 19.50
CA ALA A 401 -5.73 -11.97 18.21
C ALA A 401 -6.27 -12.99 17.19
N ASP A 402 -6.40 -12.56 15.94
CA ASP A 402 -6.73 -13.43 14.81
C ASP A 402 -5.51 -13.66 13.90
N LEU A 403 -5.67 -14.52 12.90
CA LEU A 403 -4.70 -14.77 11.85
C LEU A 403 -5.41 -14.68 10.51
N ARG A 404 -5.01 -13.74 9.66
CA ARG A 404 -5.32 -13.78 8.23
C ARG A 404 -4.27 -14.61 7.51
N ALA A 405 -4.61 -15.83 7.12
CA ALA A 405 -3.80 -16.65 6.26
C ALA A 405 -4.02 -16.27 4.79
N PHE A 406 -2.97 -16.35 3.96
CA PHE A 406 -3.08 -16.05 2.54
C PHE A 406 -2.88 -17.32 1.72
N VAL A 407 -3.87 -17.64 0.89
CA VAL A 407 -3.83 -18.76 -0.07
C VAL A 407 -3.70 -18.18 -1.46
N VAL A 408 -2.73 -18.67 -2.23
CA VAL A 408 -2.46 -18.25 -3.61
C VAL A 408 -2.71 -19.42 -4.56
N THR A 409 -3.64 -19.25 -5.48
CA THR A 409 -4.05 -20.22 -6.49
C THR A 409 -3.60 -19.73 -7.86
N GLY A 410 -2.68 -20.49 -8.47
CA GLY A 410 -2.33 -20.38 -9.88
C GLY A 410 -2.56 -21.73 -10.54
N GLN A 411 -1.50 -22.33 -11.10
CA GLN A 411 -1.56 -23.72 -11.55
C GLN A 411 -1.86 -24.70 -10.40
N ASN A 412 -1.35 -24.39 -9.20
CA ASN A 412 -1.60 -25.12 -7.96
C ASN A 412 -1.98 -24.14 -6.86
N THR A 413 -2.65 -24.66 -5.82
CA THR A 413 -3.03 -23.90 -4.63
C THR A 413 -1.95 -24.01 -3.56
N HIS A 414 -1.42 -22.87 -3.11
CA HIS A 414 -0.37 -22.76 -2.11
C HIS A 414 -0.84 -21.92 -0.93
N VAL A 415 -0.51 -22.35 0.29
CA VAL A 415 -0.71 -21.52 1.49
C VAL A 415 0.64 -20.92 1.85
N TRP A 416 0.68 -19.60 2.00
CA TRP A 416 1.92 -18.91 2.33
C TRP A 416 2.30 -19.16 3.80
N TYR A 417 3.54 -19.60 4.07
CA TYR A 417 4.08 -19.90 5.42
C TYR A 417 4.27 -18.66 6.33
N SER A 418 3.21 -17.88 6.48
CA SER A 418 3.05 -16.74 7.38
C SER A 418 1.57 -16.33 7.37
N GLY A 419 1.30 -15.09 7.75
CA GLY A 419 -0.02 -14.48 7.73
C GLY A 419 -0.01 -13.22 8.57
N LEU A 420 -1.04 -12.40 8.40
CA LEU A 420 -1.18 -11.19 9.20
C LEU A 420 -1.88 -11.58 10.51
N THR A 421 -1.13 -11.62 11.62
CA THR A 421 -1.73 -11.74 12.95
C THR A 421 -2.11 -10.35 13.44
N ARG A 422 -3.41 -10.08 13.62
CA ARG A 422 -3.91 -8.80 14.17
C ARG A 422 -4.29 -8.98 15.62
N TYR A 423 -4.17 -7.92 16.41
CA TYR A 423 -4.56 -7.94 17.82
C TYR A 423 -5.35 -6.70 18.23
N SER A 424 -6.26 -6.87 19.18
CA SER A 424 -7.00 -5.75 19.77
C SER A 424 -6.09 -4.86 20.62
N SER A 425 -6.21 -3.54 20.48
CA SER A 425 -5.52 -2.60 21.35
C SER A 425 -6.04 -2.65 22.80
N VAL A 426 -7.34 -2.90 22.98
CA VAL A 426 -7.99 -2.96 24.29
C VAL A 426 -8.00 -4.39 24.84
N PRO A 427 -7.56 -4.61 26.11
CA PRO A 427 -7.66 -5.92 26.76
C PRO A 427 -9.07 -6.51 26.72
N GLY A 428 -9.18 -7.80 26.39
CA GLY A 428 -10.45 -8.53 26.39
C GLY A 428 -11.43 -8.23 25.24
N GLN A 429 -11.21 -7.16 24.47
CA GLN A 429 -12.05 -6.84 23.31
C GLN A 429 -11.79 -7.83 22.17
N MET A 430 -12.85 -8.44 21.64
CA MET A 430 -12.77 -9.48 20.59
C MET A 430 -12.73 -8.90 19.16
N ILE A 431 -13.00 -7.62 18.99
CA ILE A 431 -12.93 -6.94 17.69
C ILE A 431 -11.47 -6.53 17.45
N VAL A 432 -10.82 -7.16 16.49
CA VAL A 432 -9.37 -7.02 16.22
C VAL A 432 -9.06 -6.25 14.92
N ASN A 433 -10.06 -5.57 14.33
CA ASN A 433 -9.87 -4.92 13.04
C ASN A 433 -8.96 -3.68 13.11
N SER A 434 -8.11 -3.49 12.09
CA SER A 434 -7.15 -2.39 12.00
C SER A 434 -7.81 -1.01 11.92
N SER A 435 -9.01 -0.94 11.34
CA SER A 435 -9.82 0.30 11.29
C SER A 435 -10.23 0.80 12.68
N GLN A 436 -10.31 -0.08 13.67
CA GLN A 436 -10.69 0.25 15.05
C GLN A 436 -9.48 0.34 16.01
N GLY A 437 -8.26 0.46 15.48
CA GLY A 437 -7.07 0.67 16.31
C GLY A 437 -6.30 -0.59 16.72
N GLY A 438 -6.61 -1.75 16.13
CA GLY A 438 -5.80 -2.96 16.30
C GLY A 438 -4.39 -2.80 15.73
N GLY A 439 -3.43 -3.54 16.30
CA GLY A 439 -2.06 -3.65 15.79
C GLY A 439 -1.81 -5.00 15.12
N PHE A 440 -0.58 -5.23 14.68
CA PHE A 440 -0.16 -6.52 14.12
C PHE A 440 1.12 -7.08 14.76
N LYS A 441 1.27 -8.39 14.62
CA LYS A 441 2.46 -9.15 14.97
C LYS A 441 2.90 -9.97 13.77
N ASP A 442 4.16 -10.36 13.77
CA ASP A 442 4.64 -11.39 12.85
C ASP A 442 4.12 -12.78 13.24
N THR A 443 3.95 -13.65 12.23
CA THR A 443 3.50 -15.04 12.36
C THR A 443 4.63 -15.98 11.97
N TRP A 444 5.18 -16.69 12.94
CA TRP A 444 6.24 -17.66 12.79
C TRP A 444 5.67 -19.06 12.63
N VAL A 445 5.85 -19.63 11.44
CA VAL A 445 5.60 -21.04 11.19
C VAL A 445 6.90 -21.80 11.39
N LEU A 446 6.94 -22.71 12.36
CA LEU A 446 8.15 -23.47 12.64
C LEU A 446 8.42 -24.53 11.55
N ALA A 447 9.69 -24.78 11.28
CA ALA A 447 10.11 -25.87 10.40
C ALA A 447 10.07 -27.21 11.17
N PRO A 448 9.86 -28.34 10.48
CA PRO A 448 9.86 -29.65 11.12
C PRO A 448 11.21 -29.98 11.76
N ASP A 449 11.14 -30.70 12.87
CA ASP A 449 12.27 -31.09 13.72
C ASP A 449 12.99 -32.32 13.11
N ASP A 450 13.53 -32.19 11.90
CA ASP A 450 14.25 -33.27 11.21
C ASP A 450 15.78 -33.02 11.21
N PRO A 451 16.58 -33.85 11.91
CA PRO A 451 18.04 -33.76 11.91
C PRO A 451 18.68 -34.13 10.56
N ASN A 452 17.96 -34.81 9.66
CA ASN A 452 18.40 -35.15 8.30
C ASN A 452 17.83 -34.23 7.22
N HIS A 453 16.94 -33.30 7.57
CA HIS A 453 16.50 -32.25 6.66
C HIS A 453 17.68 -31.32 6.41
N LYS A 454 18.45 -31.64 5.36
CA LYS A 454 19.40 -30.69 4.79
C LYS A 454 18.57 -29.44 4.47
N PRO A 455 18.97 -28.24 4.92
CA PRO A 455 18.32 -27.01 4.45
C PRO A 455 18.26 -27.14 2.94
N ILE A 456 17.07 -26.93 2.34
CA ILE A 456 16.85 -27.05 0.89
C ILE A 456 18.11 -26.50 0.23
N ARG A 457 18.90 -27.41 -0.36
CA ARG A 457 20.12 -27.04 -1.04
C ARG A 457 19.69 -25.99 -2.04
N ARG A 458 20.35 -24.83 -2.01
CA ARG A 458 20.31 -23.80 -3.06
C ARG A 458 21.00 -24.35 -4.33
N ASP A 459 20.65 -25.57 -4.73
CA ASP A 459 21.23 -26.31 -5.84
C ASP A 459 20.12 -26.57 -6.86
N GLU A 460 19.63 -25.48 -7.46
CA GLU A 460 19.37 -25.45 -8.89
C GLU A 460 20.28 -24.34 -9.42
N HIS A 461 21.40 -24.75 -10.04
CA HIS A 461 22.29 -23.93 -10.87
C HIS A 461 22.28 -22.41 -10.56
N ILE A 462 23.05 -21.97 -9.56
CA ILE A 462 23.55 -20.60 -9.55
C ILE A 462 24.68 -20.54 -10.59
N GLU A 463 24.30 -20.58 -11.88
CA GLU A 463 25.17 -20.08 -12.94
C GLU A 463 25.33 -18.58 -12.70
N SER A 464 26.54 -18.19 -12.29
CA SER A 464 26.95 -16.84 -11.89
C SER A 464 26.33 -16.32 -10.59
N VAL A 465 27.20 -16.00 -9.63
CA VAL A 465 26.85 -15.25 -8.42
C VAL A 465 26.65 -13.79 -8.82
N ASN A 466 25.52 -13.50 -9.47
CA ASN A 466 25.00 -12.15 -9.60
C ASN A 466 24.37 -11.77 -8.25
N LEU A 467 25.18 -11.19 -7.35
CA LEU A 467 24.79 -10.74 -5.99
C LEU A 467 23.80 -9.56 -5.98
N MET A 468 23.39 -9.08 -7.14
CA MET A 468 22.31 -8.12 -7.27
C MET A 468 21.09 -8.86 -7.79
N PRO A 469 19.92 -8.78 -7.13
CA PRO A 469 18.70 -9.19 -7.78
C PRO A 469 18.65 -8.41 -9.09
N HIS A 470 18.72 -9.12 -10.21
CA HIS A 470 18.35 -8.55 -11.48
C HIS A 470 16.87 -8.15 -11.34
N SER A 471 16.62 -6.93 -10.85
CA SER A 471 15.69 -6.05 -11.54
C SER A 471 16.15 -6.17 -12.99
N ARG A 472 15.43 -6.97 -13.78
CA ARG A 472 15.65 -7.00 -15.23
C ARG A 472 15.78 -5.54 -15.62
N SER A 473 16.89 -5.18 -16.26
CA SER A 473 17.16 -3.82 -16.70
C SER A 473 15.85 -3.27 -17.23
N HIS A 474 15.29 -2.30 -16.51
CA HIS A 474 14.11 -1.60 -16.92
C HIS A 474 14.54 -0.82 -18.16
N ALA A 475 14.57 -1.48 -19.32
CA ALA A 475 14.95 -0.88 -20.59
C ALA A 475 13.92 0.20 -20.85
N LEU A 476 14.20 1.44 -20.45
CA LEU A 476 13.23 2.53 -20.52
C LEU A 476 11.83 2.14 -20.02
N ALA A 477 11.79 1.29 -18.98
CA ALA A 477 10.62 0.46 -18.78
C ALA A 477 9.43 1.29 -18.31
N LEU A 478 8.46 1.42 -19.20
CA LEU A 478 7.05 1.61 -18.86
C LEU A 478 6.82 2.71 -17.83
N VAL A 479 7.39 3.89 -18.10
CA VAL A 479 7.15 5.09 -17.30
C VAL A 479 6.07 5.89 -17.98
N THR A 480 5.03 6.28 -17.23
CA THR A 480 3.94 7.09 -17.76
C THR A 480 4.25 8.57 -17.64
N ALA A 481 3.49 9.41 -18.35
CA ALA A 481 3.65 10.85 -18.27
C ALA A 481 3.50 11.36 -16.82
N SER A 482 2.53 10.81 -16.07
CA SER A 482 2.32 11.11 -14.65
C SER A 482 3.55 10.76 -13.80
N LYS A 483 4.14 9.57 -13.97
CA LYS A 483 5.36 9.19 -13.24
C LYS A 483 6.57 10.06 -13.59
N ALA A 484 6.72 10.44 -14.86
CA ALA A 484 7.79 11.33 -15.28
C ALA A 484 7.65 12.73 -14.64
N ASP A 485 6.42 13.24 -14.56
CA ASP A 485 6.10 14.48 -13.84
C ASP A 485 6.43 14.36 -12.35
N ASN A 486 6.05 13.25 -11.71
CA ASN A 486 6.36 13.01 -10.30
C ASN A 486 7.87 12.92 -10.03
N LEU A 487 8.66 12.31 -10.93
CA LEU A 487 10.13 12.28 -10.81
C LEU A 487 10.73 13.69 -10.88
N PHE A 488 10.25 14.52 -11.81
CA PHE A 488 10.67 15.91 -11.96
C PHE A 488 10.35 16.73 -10.71
N TRP A 489 9.10 16.69 -10.25
CA TRP A 489 8.68 17.40 -9.05
C TRP A 489 9.35 16.89 -7.78
N LEU A 490 9.60 15.59 -7.66
CA LEU A 490 10.42 15.03 -6.57
C LEU A 490 11.80 15.70 -6.52
N GLY A 491 12.44 15.86 -7.67
CA GLY A 491 13.70 16.62 -7.80
C GLY A 491 13.57 18.05 -7.31
N ARG A 492 12.54 18.77 -7.75
CA ARG A 492 12.29 20.16 -7.35
C ARG A 492 12.02 20.29 -5.85
N TYR A 493 11.09 19.52 -5.29
CA TYR A 493 10.72 19.63 -3.88
C TYR A 493 11.85 19.22 -2.94
N THR A 494 12.63 18.19 -3.29
CA THR A 494 13.83 17.84 -2.50
C THR A 494 14.89 18.96 -2.55
N GLU A 495 15.11 19.58 -3.70
CA GLU A 495 16.06 20.70 -3.80
C GLU A 495 15.57 21.92 -3.02
N ARG A 496 14.27 22.21 -3.11
CA ARG A 496 13.64 23.31 -2.39
C ARG A 496 13.85 23.18 -0.89
N ALA A 497 13.48 22.03 -0.32
CA ALA A 497 13.69 21.80 1.10
C ALA A 497 15.18 21.91 1.47
N PHE A 498 16.08 21.32 0.68
CA PHE A 498 17.52 21.34 0.95
C PHE A 498 18.11 22.77 0.94
N THR A 499 17.94 23.50 -0.16
CA THR A 499 18.55 24.83 -0.31
C THR A 499 17.93 25.83 0.66
N THR A 500 16.62 25.77 0.90
CA THR A 500 15.97 26.58 1.91
C THR A 500 16.55 26.36 3.30
N LEU A 501 16.72 25.10 3.74
CA LEU A 501 17.29 24.79 5.05
C LEU A 501 18.77 25.19 5.17
N VAL A 502 19.56 24.98 4.12
CA VAL A 502 21.00 25.34 4.12
C VAL A 502 21.18 26.86 4.19
N GLN A 503 20.35 27.61 3.48
CA GLN A 503 20.44 29.08 3.42
C GLN A 503 19.77 29.75 4.61
N PHE A 504 18.85 29.06 5.30
CA PHE A 504 18.13 29.58 6.45
C PHE A 504 19.05 29.97 7.63
N LEU A 505 20.00 29.11 8.01
CA LEU A 505 20.82 29.31 9.22
C LEU A 505 21.63 30.63 9.22
N PRO A 506 22.33 31.01 8.12
CA PRO A 506 23.00 32.32 8.06
C PRO A 506 22.10 33.53 8.31
N PHE A 507 20.81 33.48 7.90
CA PHE A 507 19.87 34.58 8.18
C PHE A 507 19.34 34.50 9.61
N TYR A 508 19.07 33.29 10.11
CA TYR A 508 18.69 33.08 11.51
C TYR A 508 19.75 33.64 12.48
N ASP A 509 21.03 33.34 12.24
CA ASP A 509 22.14 33.84 13.06
C ASP A 509 22.19 35.38 13.06
N ARG A 510 21.96 36.02 11.89
CA ARG A 510 21.89 37.49 11.81
C ARG A 510 20.74 38.07 12.63
N VAL A 511 19.58 37.42 12.67
CA VAL A 511 18.46 37.86 13.50
C VAL A 511 18.83 37.78 14.98
N MET A 512 19.55 36.74 15.40
CA MET A 512 20.05 36.62 16.78
C MET A 512 21.07 37.72 17.13
N ASP A 513 21.86 38.15 16.16
CA ASP A 513 22.83 39.25 16.33
C ASP A 513 22.20 40.65 16.27
N THR A 514 21.00 40.78 15.67
CA THR A 514 20.36 42.07 15.39
C THR A 514 18.88 42.08 15.78
N ASP A 515 17.98 42.03 14.80
CA ASP A 515 16.53 42.03 14.98
C ASP A 515 15.84 41.27 13.82
N VAL A 516 14.51 41.20 13.89
CA VAL A 516 13.67 40.45 12.94
C VAL A 516 13.74 41.00 11.51
N ASP A 517 14.13 42.25 11.30
CA ASP A 517 14.22 42.86 9.98
C ASP A 517 15.36 42.26 9.15
N ALA A 518 16.38 41.70 9.81
CA ALA A 518 17.48 40.98 9.15
C ALA A 518 17.02 39.75 8.35
N PHE A 519 15.82 39.22 8.63
CA PHE A 519 15.23 38.10 7.91
C PHE A 519 14.45 38.53 6.65
N ARG A 520 13.97 39.78 6.58
CA ARG A 520 13.13 40.27 5.46
C ARG A 520 13.74 40.07 4.07
N PRO A 521 15.07 40.20 3.84
CA PRO A 521 15.66 39.91 2.54
C PRO A 521 15.49 38.44 2.13
N PHE A 522 15.62 37.51 3.07
CA PHE A 522 15.39 36.08 2.82
C PHE A 522 13.92 35.79 2.56
N ALA A 523 13.03 36.38 3.38
CA ALA A 523 11.58 36.27 3.17
C ALA A 523 11.18 36.76 1.77
N ARG A 524 11.66 37.93 1.36
CA ARG A 524 11.41 38.50 0.02
C ARG A 524 11.94 37.61 -1.10
N ALA A 525 13.14 37.04 -0.96
CA ALA A 525 13.72 36.18 -1.99
C ALA A 525 12.87 34.92 -2.25
N LEU A 526 12.23 34.39 -1.22
CA LEU A 526 11.41 33.19 -1.27
C LEU A 526 9.91 33.48 -1.35
N ASP A 527 9.52 34.73 -1.65
CA ASP A 527 8.13 35.21 -1.70
C ASP A 527 7.31 34.93 -0.42
N LEU A 528 7.98 34.91 0.75
CA LEU A 528 7.36 34.70 2.05
C LEU A 528 6.78 36.01 2.60
N PRO A 529 5.75 35.92 3.49
CA PRO A 529 5.22 37.08 4.21
C PRO A 529 6.34 37.87 4.90
N GLN A 530 6.34 39.19 4.73
CA GLN A 530 7.32 40.09 5.35
C GLN A 530 6.78 40.71 6.64
N ASP A 531 5.46 40.75 6.83
CA ASP A 531 4.76 41.42 7.93
C ASP A 531 4.66 40.57 9.20
N PHE A 532 5.79 40.06 9.68
CA PHE A 532 5.87 39.36 10.96
C PHE A 532 6.42 40.27 12.07
N GLU A 533 5.65 40.42 13.16
CA GLU A 533 6.10 41.04 14.42
C GLU A 533 6.71 40.00 15.38
N ASP A 534 6.23 38.75 15.31
CA ASP A 534 6.70 37.62 16.10
C ASP A 534 7.52 36.67 15.23
N PHE A 535 8.84 36.70 15.41
CA PHE A 535 9.77 35.87 14.64
C PHE A 535 9.59 34.38 14.93
N ASP A 536 9.30 33.98 16.17
CA ASP A 536 9.13 32.58 16.52
C ASP A 536 7.85 32.00 15.92
N ALA A 537 6.76 32.79 15.89
CA ALA A 537 5.53 32.43 15.19
C ALA A 537 5.76 32.30 13.67
N PHE A 538 6.53 33.22 13.08
CA PHE A 538 6.91 33.13 11.67
C PHE A 538 7.75 31.87 11.38
N ILE A 539 8.79 31.61 12.18
CA ILE A 539 9.63 30.41 12.08
C ILE A 539 8.79 29.14 12.17
N ARG A 540 7.82 29.12 13.09
CA ARG A 540 6.89 27.99 13.21
C ARG A 540 6.07 27.79 11.95
N SER A 541 5.50 28.87 11.41
CA SER A 541 4.70 28.84 10.19
C SER A 541 5.53 28.37 8.98
N PHE A 542 6.71 28.96 8.81
CA PHE A 542 7.61 28.70 7.69
C PHE A 542 8.25 27.30 7.72
N LEU A 543 8.59 26.77 8.89
CA LEU A 543 9.29 25.47 8.96
C LEU A 543 8.34 24.29 9.16
N TYR A 544 7.26 24.47 9.92
CA TYR A 544 6.51 23.34 10.49
C TYR A 544 5.02 23.31 10.16
N ASP A 545 4.46 24.37 9.57
CA ASP A 545 3.04 24.41 9.22
C ASP A 545 2.79 23.63 7.93
N GLY A 546 2.00 22.56 8.01
CA GLY A 546 1.68 21.71 6.85
C GLY A 546 0.61 22.29 5.94
N ASP A 547 -0.11 23.32 6.39
CA ASP A 547 -1.18 23.97 5.64
C ASP A 547 -0.67 25.20 4.87
N GLN A 548 0.54 25.67 5.20
CA GLN A 548 1.22 26.74 4.48
C GLN A 548 1.98 26.16 3.29
N PRO A 549 1.58 26.45 2.03
CA PRO A 549 2.22 25.89 0.85
C PRO A 549 3.72 26.20 0.75
N ASP A 550 4.12 27.31 1.36
CA ASP A 550 5.47 27.87 1.29
C ASP A 550 6.42 27.33 2.38
N SER A 551 5.92 26.43 3.23
CA SER A 551 6.70 25.90 4.33
C SER A 551 7.66 24.78 3.90
N VAL A 552 8.73 24.59 4.67
CA VAL A 552 9.65 23.46 4.48
C VAL A 552 8.93 22.13 4.67
N ARG A 553 8.02 22.03 5.65
CA ARG A 553 7.20 20.83 5.85
C ARG A 553 6.36 20.52 4.63
N SER A 554 5.70 21.50 4.02
CA SER A 554 4.90 21.34 2.81
C SER A 554 5.75 20.86 1.63
N ALA A 555 6.96 21.40 1.46
CA ALA A 555 7.90 20.92 0.44
C ALA A 555 8.30 19.45 0.67
N ILE A 556 8.60 19.05 1.91
CA ILE A 556 8.97 17.66 2.25
C ILE A 556 7.78 16.71 2.05
N VAL A 557 6.58 17.12 2.45
CA VAL A 557 5.35 16.34 2.23
C VAL A 557 5.05 16.21 0.73
N ALA A 558 5.26 17.27 -0.05
CA ALA A 558 5.13 17.21 -1.50
C ALA A 558 6.17 16.27 -2.14
N ALA A 559 7.43 16.33 -1.70
CA ALA A 559 8.46 15.38 -2.13
C ALA A 559 8.04 13.93 -1.81
N PHE A 560 7.54 13.68 -0.61
CA PHE A 560 7.03 12.37 -0.22
C PHE A 560 5.88 11.88 -1.08
N ASN A 561 4.90 12.75 -1.34
CA ASN A 561 3.74 12.44 -2.17
C ASN A 561 4.13 12.04 -3.60
N ASN A 562 5.18 12.67 -4.16
CA ASN A 562 5.73 12.30 -5.46
C ASN A 562 6.57 11.01 -5.37
N ALA A 563 7.34 10.82 -4.29
CA ALA A 563 8.19 9.63 -4.13
C ALA A 563 7.39 8.34 -3.92
N VAL A 564 6.30 8.38 -3.16
CA VAL A 564 5.58 7.16 -2.72
C VAL A 564 5.00 6.38 -3.89
N ILE A 565 4.57 7.06 -4.96
CA ILE A 565 4.05 6.42 -6.17
C ILE A 565 5.14 5.80 -7.04
N LEU A 566 6.40 6.19 -6.84
CA LEU A 566 7.59 5.77 -7.58
C LEU A 566 8.36 4.65 -6.87
N ARG A 567 7.74 3.98 -5.87
CA ARG A 567 8.37 2.90 -5.12
C ARG A 567 8.89 1.76 -6.02
N PRO A 568 8.16 1.30 -7.04
CA PRO A 568 8.69 0.28 -7.95
C PRO A 568 9.94 0.74 -8.73
N GLU A 569 9.98 2.01 -9.14
CA GLU A 569 11.06 2.58 -9.95
C GLU A 569 12.30 2.95 -9.11
N LEU A 570 12.10 3.46 -7.90
CA LEU A 570 13.17 3.94 -7.01
C LEU A 570 13.55 2.93 -5.92
N SER A 571 12.74 1.90 -5.71
CA SER A 571 12.81 0.93 -4.60
C SER A 571 12.51 1.51 -3.22
N SER A 572 12.00 0.65 -2.33
CA SER A 572 11.82 0.95 -0.90
C SER A 572 13.11 1.49 -0.23
N ARG A 573 14.30 1.08 -0.69
CA ARG A 573 15.58 1.51 -0.12
C ARG A 573 15.88 2.99 -0.37
N LEU A 574 15.56 3.55 -1.53
CA LEU A 574 15.79 4.98 -1.78
C LEU A 574 14.71 5.83 -1.13
N LEU A 575 13.46 5.37 -1.18
CA LEU A 575 12.33 6.07 -0.55
C LEU A 575 12.50 6.25 0.96
N GLN A 576 13.24 5.37 1.63
CA GLN A 576 13.47 5.47 3.07
C GLN A 576 14.04 6.82 3.51
N TYR A 577 14.86 7.47 2.66
CA TYR A 577 15.48 8.75 3.00
C TYR A 577 14.45 9.89 2.98
N ILE A 578 13.48 9.83 2.07
CA ILE A 578 12.36 10.78 2.03
C ILE A 578 11.42 10.54 3.21
N GLU A 579 11.15 9.28 3.55
CA GLU A 579 10.36 8.93 4.75
C GLU A 579 11.00 9.43 6.04
N LEU A 580 12.33 9.31 6.17
CA LEU A 580 13.07 9.86 7.30
C LEU A 580 12.99 11.39 7.34
N ALA A 581 13.09 12.07 6.19
CA ALA A 581 12.91 13.52 6.13
C ALA A 581 11.50 13.95 6.60
N VAL A 582 10.45 13.25 6.17
CA VAL A 582 9.05 13.49 6.62
C VAL A 582 8.90 13.23 8.12
N THR A 583 9.47 12.14 8.62
CA THR A 583 9.42 11.78 10.04
C THR A 583 10.09 12.86 10.88
N ASN A 584 11.31 13.25 10.50
CA ASN A 584 12.08 14.26 11.22
C ASN A 584 11.39 15.62 11.26
N ILE A 585 10.81 16.09 10.13
CA ILE A 585 10.10 17.38 10.13
C ILE A 585 8.79 17.33 10.92
N THR A 586 8.09 16.19 10.92
CA THR A 586 6.86 16.00 11.71
C THR A 586 7.15 15.95 13.20
N ASP A 587 8.19 15.22 13.59
CA ASP A 587 8.65 15.15 14.98
C ASP A 587 9.12 16.52 15.48
N ALA A 588 9.86 17.27 14.66
CA ALA A 588 10.29 18.63 14.98
C ALA A 588 9.09 19.57 15.18
N ALA A 589 8.07 19.49 14.32
CA ALA A 589 6.85 20.28 14.43
C ALA A 589 6.10 20.03 15.76
N SER A 590 6.09 18.79 16.25
CA SER A 590 5.42 18.43 17.52
C SER A 590 6.17 18.92 18.78
N ARG A 591 7.51 19.05 18.71
CA ARG A 591 8.37 19.38 19.86
C ARG A 591 8.78 20.85 19.95
N PHE A 592 8.46 21.66 18.94
CA PHE A 592 8.88 23.07 18.85
C PHE A 592 8.48 23.90 20.09
N ALA A 593 7.35 23.60 20.73
CA ALA A 593 6.88 24.30 21.92
C ALA A 593 7.87 24.27 23.12
N ASN A 594 8.88 23.39 23.09
CA ASN A 594 9.86 23.21 24.18
C ASN A 594 11.20 23.93 23.95
N ALA A 595 11.33 24.79 22.93
CA ALA A 595 12.58 25.48 22.58
C ALA A 595 13.78 24.51 22.35
N GLU A 596 13.51 23.29 21.86
CA GLU A 596 14.57 22.35 21.53
C GLU A 596 15.25 22.69 20.19
N ASP A 597 16.58 22.71 20.23
CA ASP A 597 17.58 22.66 19.16
C ASP A 597 17.12 22.82 17.69
N ILE A 598 17.37 23.99 17.11
CA ILE A 598 17.14 24.31 15.68
C ILE A 598 17.96 23.41 14.73
N TYR A 599 19.01 22.74 15.23
CA TYR A 599 19.89 21.88 14.43
C TYR A 599 19.23 20.58 13.97
N LYS A 600 18.06 20.19 14.53
CA LYS A 600 17.32 19.00 14.07
C LYS A 600 16.93 19.04 12.58
N GLN A 601 16.92 20.23 11.99
CA GLN A 601 16.68 20.41 10.55
C GLN A 601 17.85 19.92 9.68
N ARG A 602 19.07 19.81 10.24
CA ARG A 602 20.23 19.27 9.51
C ARG A 602 20.02 17.82 9.09
N ASP A 603 19.38 17.02 9.93
CA ASP A 603 19.07 15.63 9.60
C ASP A 603 18.18 15.52 8.34
N ILE A 604 17.32 16.50 8.10
CA ILE A 604 16.48 16.56 6.89
C ILE A 604 17.36 16.81 5.66
N ALA A 605 18.25 17.80 5.73
CA ALA A 605 19.18 18.09 4.64
C ALA A 605 20.13 16.91 4.37
N ASP A 606 20.62 16.25 5.41
CA ASP A 606 21.46 15.05 5.30
C ASP A 606 20.72 13.87 4.67
N ASN A 607 19.44 13.67 5.03
CA ASN A 607 18.58 12.67 4.40
C ASN A 607 18.36 12.97 2.92
N ILE A 608 18.16 14.24 2.53
CA ILE A 608 18.02 14.63 1.11
C ILE A 608 19.32 14.40 0.34
N LEU A 609 20.48 14.71 0.93
CA LEU A 609 21.79 14.40 0.34
C LEU A 609 21.98 12.89 0.17
N ALA A 610 21.61 12.10 1.18
CA ALA A 610 21.66 10.64 1.12
C ALA A 610 20.70 10.08 0.07
N PHE A 611 19.52 10.68 -0.12
CA PHE A 611 18.59 10.35 -1.20
C PHE A 611 19.24 10.57 -2.57
N TRP A 612 19.73 11.77 -2.86
CA TRP A 612 20.36 12.06 -4.16
C TRP A 612 21.61 11.22 -4.41
N GLY A 613 22.47 11.07 -3.40
CA GLY A 613 23.64 10.19 -3.49
C GLY A 613 23.23 8.73 -3.71
N GLY A 614 22.15 8.28 -3.08
CA GLY A 614 21.56 6.97 -3.29
C GLY A 614 21.04 6.78 -4.71
N VAL A 615 20.30 7.75 -5.25
CA VAL A 615 19.80 7.75 -6.64
C VAL A 615 20.96 7.67 -7.62
N GLU A 616 21.96 8.54 -7.50
CA GLU A 616 23.11 8.57 -8.40
C GLU A 616 23.86 7.22 -8.42
N ASN A 617 24.09 6.63 -7.25
CA ASN A 617 24.81 5.35 -7.08
C ASN A 617 23.95 4.09 -7.25
N SER A 618 22.66 4.23 -7.55
CA SER A 618 21.75 3.09 -7.72
C SER A 618 21.80 2.50 -9.14
N THR A 619 21.15 1.35 -9.31
CA THR A 619 20.90 0.73 -10.63
C THR A 619 19.64 1.27 -11.31
N VAL A 620 19.04 2.36 -10.80
CA VAL A 620 17.89 3.01 -11.43
C VAL A 620 18.24 3.39 -12.87
N ASP A 621 17.26 3.31 -13.78
CA ASP A 621 17.46 3.65 -15.19
C ASP A 621 17.99 5.10 -15.32
N PRO A 622 19.03 5.34 -16.16
CA PRO A 622 19.62 6.66 -16.32
C PRO A 622 18.62 7.77 -16.68
N SER A 623 17.56 7.45 -17.43
CA SER A 623 16.53 8.40 -17.85
C SER A 623 15.68 8.85 -16.65
N LEU A 624 15.37 7.93 -15.73
CA LEU A 624 14.62 8.25 -14.50
C LEU A 624 15.46 9.09 -13.54
N LYS A 625 16.77 8.79 -13.45
CA LYS A 625 17.71 9.66 -12.73
C LYS A 625 17.71 11.06 -13.33
N ALA A 626 17.80 11.15 -14.66
CA ALA A 626 17.79 12.43 -15.36
C ALA A 626 16.53 13.24 -15.05
N PHE A 627 15.34 12.64 -15.01
CA PHE A 627 14.10 13.32 -14.64
C PHE A 627 14.19 13.98 -13.25
N ILE A 628 14.66 13.25 -12.24
CA ILE A 628 14.86 13.80 -10.88
C ILE A 628 15.89 14.93 -10.90
N PHE A 629 17.05 14.71 -11.51
CA PHE A 629 18.13 15.68 -11.44
C PHE A 629 17.87 16.93 -12.28
N ILE A 630 17.12 16.83 -13.39
CA ILE A 630 16.67 18.00 -14.14
C ILE A 630 15.79 18.88 -13.28
N GLY A 631 14.76 18.31 -12.63
CA GLY A 631 13.92 19.07 -11.69
C GLY A 631 14.75 19.70 -10.56
N LYS A 632 15.64 18.91 -9.96
CA LYS A 632 16.56 19.38 -8.91
C LYS A 632 17.41 20.57 -9.37
N TYR A 633 18.02 20.54 -10.55
CA TYR A 633 18.90 21.63 -11.00
C TYR A 633 18.13 22.85 -11.51
N VAL A 634 16.95 22.67 -12.11
CA VAL A 634 16.04 23.80 -12.42
C VAL A 634 15.67 24.54 -11.14
N GLU A 635 15.27 23.83 -10.10
CA GLU A 635 14.94 24.44 -8.80
C GLU A 635 16.16 25.13 -8.16
N ARG A 636 17.34 24.51 -8.24
CA ARG A 636 18.57 25.11 -7.69
C ARG A 636 18.88 26.44 -8.34
N ILE A 637 18.79 26.52 -9.66
CA ILE A 637 19.04 27.76 -10.41
C ILE A 637 18.00 28.82 -10.03
N ASP A 638 16.73 28.45 -9.91
CA ASP A 638 15.68 29.36 -9.44
C ASP A 638 16.02 29.94 -8.06
N LEU A 639 16.28 29.09 -7.07
CA LEU A 639 16.57 29.51 -5.70
C LEU A 639 17.86 30.33 -5.60
N TYR A 640 18.91 29.96 -6.34
CA TYR A 640 20.17 30.69 -6.30
C TYR A 640 20.04 32.10 -6.88
N THR A 641 19.23 32.26 -7.93
CA THR A 641 18.98 33.58 -8.53
C THR A 641 18.04 34.43 -7.67
N ARG A 642 17.06 33.83 -7.00
CA ARG A 642 16.21 34.47 -5.98
C ARG A 642 17.04 35.01 -4.80
N LEU A 643 18.00 34.22 -4.34
CA LEU A 643 18.90 34.59 -3.23
C LEU A 643 20.07 35.49 -3.67
N ASN A 644 20.08 35.95 -4.93
CA ASN A 644 21.08 36.85 -5.49
C ASN A 644 22.53 36.33 -5.33
N LEU A 645 22.74 35.03 -5.51
CA LEU A 645 24.08 34.44 -5.47
C LEU A 645 24.92 34.86 -6.70
N PRO A 646 26.26 34.92 -6.59
CA PRO A 646 27.11 35.33 -7.72
C PRO A 646 26.90 34.46 -8.96
N ALA A 647 26.98 35.06 -10.15
CA ALA A 647 26.79 34.34 -11.42
C ALA A 647 27.75 33.13 -11.58
N SER A 648 28.94 33.17 -10.97
CA SER A 648 29.88 32.04 -10.93
C SER A 648 29.29 30.78 -10.29
N GLU A 649 28.38 30.92 -9.32
CA GLU A 649 27.70 29.80 -8.67
C GLU A 649 26.67 29.12 -9.59
N MET A 650 26.28 29.75 -10.71
CA MET A 650 25.35 29.15 -11.69
C MET A 650 26.04 28.18 -12.64
N ALA A 651 27.36 28.27 -12.82
CA ALA A 651 28.08 27.49 -13.82
C ALA A 651 27.96 25.98 -13.58
N ALA A 652 28.08 25.53 -12.33
CA ALA A 652 28.01 24.11 -11.97
C ALA A 652 26.56 23.54 -12.07
N PRO A 653 25.52 24.16 -11.50
CA PRO A 653 24.13 23.76 -11.71
C PRO A 653 23.75 23.70 -13.19
N MET A 654 24.14 24.68 -13.99
CA MET A 654 23.88 24.68 -15.44
C MET A 654 24.58 23.54 -16.17
N GLY A 655 25.87 23.31 -15.89
CA GLY A 655 26.60 22.20 -16.50
C GLY A 655 26.01 20.83 -16.14
N LYS A 656 25.48 20.68 -14.91
CA LYS A 656 24.78 19.46 -14.50
C LYS A 656 23.43 19.33 -15.17
N LEU A 657 22.63 20.39 -15.23
CA LEU A 657 21.35 20.40 -15.96
C LEU A 657 21.54 19.94 -17.41
N GLU A 658 22.50 20.52 -18.13
CA GLU A 658 22.85 20.10 -19.50
C GLU A 658 23.26 18.63 -19.57
N THR A 659 24.07 18.16 -18.62
CA THR A 659 24.56 16.77 -18.60
C THR A 659 23.43 15.77 -18.44
N TYR A 660 22.53 15.96 -17.47
CA TYR A 660 21.40 15.05 -17.29
C TYR A 660 20.42 15.12 -18.45
N SER A 661 20.24 16.29 -19.03
CA SER A 661 19.34 16.48 -20.17
C SER A 661 19.83 15.77 -21.44
N ARG A 662 21.14 15.73 -21.69
CA ARG A 662 21.72 14.92 -22.79
C ARG A 662 21.44 13.41 -22.67
N THR A 663 21.23 12.90 -21.46
CA THR A 663 20.81 11.50 -21.25
C THR A 663 19.45 11.20 -21.87
N LEU A 664 18.64 12.23 -22.12
CA LEU A 664 17.32 12.15 -22.73
C LEU A 664 17.35 12.53 -24.23
N ASP A 665 18.52 12.60 -24.87
CA ASP A 665 18.63 12.97 -26.28
C ASP A 665 17.96 11.93 -27.19
N GLY A 666 17.21 12.43 -28.17
CA GLY A 666 16.40 11.59 -29.07
C GLY A 666 15.11 11.04 -28.44
N MET A 667 14.84 11.37 -27.17
CA MET A 667 13.63 10.98 -26.48
C MET A 667 12.61 12.12 -26.47
N PRO A 668 11.30 11.81 -26.46
CA PRO A 668 10.32 12.82 -26.11
C PRO A 668 10.51 13.29 -24.67
N LEU A 669 10.02 14.49 -24.37
CA LEU A 669 10.17 15.09 -23.05
C LEU A 669 8.80 15.41 -22.45
N PRO A 670 8.61 15.17 -21.14
CA PRO A 670 7.39 15.61 -20.46
C PRO A 670 7.26 17.14 -20.48
N GLN A 671 6.04 17.63 -20.69
CA GLN A 671 5.75 19.06 -20.83
C GLN A 671 6.21 19.90 -19.62
N CYS A 672 6.13 19.36 -18.40
CA CYS A 672 6.55 20.04 -17.17
C CYS A 672 8.02 20.48 -17.16
N PHE A 673 8.89 19.83 -17.95
CA PHE A 673 10.31 20.16 -18.06
C PHE A 673 10.47 21.48 -18.83
N ALA A 674 9.81 21.57 -19.99
CA ALA A 674 9.82 22.76 -20.82
C ALA A 674 9.17 23.93 -20.08
N ASP A 675 8.07 23.69 -19.38
CA ASP A 675 7.36 24.74 -18.64
C ASP A 675 8.16 25.26 -17.45
N GLY A 676 8.85 24.37 -16.71
CA GLY A 676 9.74 24.78 -15.62
C GLY A 676 10.88 25.70 -16.10
N VAL A 677 11.46 25.39 -17.28
CA VAL A 677 12.53 26.21 -17.87
C VAL A 677 11.99 27.51 -18.45
N ARG A 678 10.85 27.49 -19.14
CA ARG A 678 10.18 28.70 -19.66
C ARG A 678 9.81 29.67 -18.55
N TRP A 679 9.26 29.15 -17.45
CA TRP A 679 8.95 29.96 -16.29
C TRP A 679 10.21 30.62 -15.73
N LEU A 680 11.28 29.85 -15.51
CA LEU A 680 12.55 30.38 -15.02
C LEU A 680 13.10 31.47 -15.97
N LEU A 681 13.10 31.23 -17.27
CA LEU A 681 13.52 32.20 -18.29
C LEU A 681 12.76 33.52 -18.23
N ALA A 682 11.47 33.49 -17.88
CA ALA A 682 10.66 34.71 -17.73
C ALA A 682 11.07 35.53 -16.50
N GLN A 683 11.58 34.90 -15.44
CA GLN A 683 11.96 35.56 -14.19
C GLN A 683 13.37 36.16 -14.21
N LEU A 684 14.30 35.55 -14.96
CA LEU A 684 15.72 35.92 -14.92
C LEU A 684 16.07 37.36 -15.36
N PRO A 685 15.39 37.99 -16.34
CA PRO A 685 15.68 39.37 -16.73
C PRO A 685 15.55 40.37 -15.57
N GLU A 686 14.53 40.20 -14.72
CA GLU A 686 14.29 41.05 -13.55
C GLU A 686 15.30 40.77 -12.43
N ARG A 687 15.85 39.56 -12.38
CA ARG A 687 16.84 39.14 -11.37
C ARG A 687 18.29 39.49 -11.73
N GLY A 688 18.56 39.98 -12.95
CA GLY A 688 19.89 40.45 -13.34
C GLY A 688 20.88 39.38 -13.80
N TYR A 689 20.41 38.28 -14.42
CA TYR A 689 21.25 37.17 -14.91
C TYR A 689 21.22 37.00 -16.45
N PRO A 690 21.73 37.96 -17.24
CA PRO A 690 21.59 37.95 -18.71
C PRO A 690 22.33 36.81 -19.41
N GLU A 691 23.50 36.40 -18.91
CA GLU A 691 24.26 35.27 -19.48
C GLU A 691 23.52 33.94 -19.30
N LEU A 692 22.78 33.81 -18.19
CA LEU A 692 21.99 32.63 -17.89
C LEU A 692 20.74 32.54 -18.78
N VAL A 693 20.11 33.69 -19.09
CA VAL A 693 18.98 33.76 -20.03
C VAL A 693 19.36 33.18 -21.38
N GLU A 694 20.50 33.59 -21.93
CA GLU A 694 20.93 33.10 -23.25
C GLU A 694 21.21 31.59 -23.23
N ARG A 695 21.89 31.12 -22.20
CA ARG A 695 22.24 29.70 -22.05
C ARG A 695 21.00 28.81 -21.86
N LEU A 696 20.02 29.24 -21.05
CA LEU A 696 18.76 28.53 -20.87
C LEU A 696 17.85 28.62 -22.11
N ARG A 697 17.93 29.69 -22.90
CA ARG A 697 17.20 29.78 -24.17
C ARG A 697 17.75 28.78 -25.18
N MET A 698 19.07 28.72 -25.35
CA MET A 698 19.72 27.70 -26.19
C MET A 698 19.36 26.29 -25.74
N PHE A 699 19.34 26.05 -24.43
CA PHE A 699 18.88 24.79 -23.85
C PHE A 699 17.41 24.51 -24.21
N LEU A 700 16.51 25.48 -24.04
CA LEU A 700 15.09 25.29 -24.37
C LEU A 700 14.87 25.09 -25.87
N ASP A 701 15.62 25.74 -26.75
CA ASP A 701 15.47 25.60 -28.21
C ASP A 701 15.88 24.21 -28.70
N ASP A 702 16.91 23.61 -28.10
CA ASP A 702 17.36 22.24 -28.39
C ASP A 702 16.36 21.17 -27.88
N PHE A 703 15.66 21.47 -26.79
CA PHE A 703 14.74 20.53 -26.12
C PHE A 703 13.26 20.74 -26.49
N GLY A 704 12.84 21.96 -26.80
CA GLY A 704 11.45 22.39 -26.96
C GLY A 704 10.74 21.80 -28.18
N GLY A 705 11.50 21.40 -29.21
CA GLY A 705 10.96 20.66 -30.36
C GLY A 705 10.57 19.20 -30.05
N ARG A 706 10.89 18.70 -28.85
CA ARG A 706 10.70 17.29 -28.43
C ARG A 706 9.65 17.12 -27.32
N SER A 707 9.03 18.20 -26.84
CA SER A 707 8.00 18.12 -25.80
C SER A 707 6.73 17.47 -26.34
N ILE A 708 6.27 16.38 -25.70
CA ILE A 708 4.95 15.82 -25.98
C ILE A 708 3.94 16.57 -25.11
N ALA A 709 2.96 17.21 -25.74
CA ALA A 709 1.81 17.75 -25.03
C ALA A 709 1.05 16.59 -24.39
N SER A 710 0.91 16.57 -23.07
CA SER A 710 -0.11 15.70 -22.48
C SER A 710 -1.47 16.36 -22.76
N GLU A 711 -2.39 15.62 -23.37
CA GLU A 711 -3.81 15.91 -23.18
C GLU A 711 -4.19 15.51 -21.74
N ALA A 712 -3.61 16.19 -20.75
CA ALA A 712 -4.07 16.06 -19.38
C ALA A 712 -5.40 16.82 -19.26
N LYS A 713 -6.51 16.08 -19.33
CA LYS A 713 -7.78 16.55 -18.76
C LYS A 713 -7.55 16.86 -17.28
N ASP A 714 -7.75 18.12 -16.89
CA ASP A 714 -7.97 18.63 -15.54
C ASP A 714 -7.53 17.67 -14.40
N MET A 715 -6.24 17.42 -14.32
CA MET A 715 -5.61 16.91 -13.10
C MET A 715 -5.06 18.15 -12.42
N GLY A 716 -5.72 18.59 -11.34
CA GLY A 716 -5.42 19.82 -10.62
C GLY A 716 -3.91 20.08 -10.56
N GLN A 717 -3.49 21.07 -11.34
CA GLN A 717 -2.13 21.56 -11.37
C GLN A 717 -1.79 22.05 -9.96
N LEU A 718 -1.01 21.25 -9.22
CA LEU A 718 -0.38 21.71 -8.00
C LEU A 718 0.78 22.61 -8.40
N ASN A 719 0.41 23.86 -8.66
CA ASN A 719 1.25 25.00 -8.90
C ASN A 719 2.35 25.10 -7.82
N ALA A 720 3.60 25.33 -8.26
CA ALA A 720 4.72 25.69 -7.37
C ALA A 720 4.28 26.83 -6.46
N MET A 721 4.42 26.72 -5.13
CA MET A 721 4.16 27.79 -4.13
C MET A 721 3.25 28.90 -4.69
N ASN A 722 2.02 28.48 -5.04
CA ASN A 722 1.02 29.20 -5.83
C ASN A 722 1.53 30.00 -7.08
N MET A 723 1.82 29.33 -8.19
CA MET A 723 2.12 29.93 -9.51
C MET A 723 0.99 30.76 -10.15
N ASP A 724 -0.20 30.83 -9.53
CA ASP A 724 -1.31 31.70 -9.95
C ASP A 724 -1.69 32.75 -8.89
N ALA A 725 -0.79 33.09 -7.95
CA ALA A 725 -1.07 34.19 -7.04
C ALA A 725 -0.96 35.56 -7.74
N GLU A 726 -1.98 35.96 -8.52
CA GLU A 726 -2.45 37.34 -8.41
C GLU A 726 -3.02 37.48 -7.00
N ARG A 727 -2.23 38.03 -6.09
CA ARG A 727 -2.71 38.51 -4.79
C ARG A 727 -2.42 40.01 -4.69
N PRO A 728 -3.34 40.77 -4.08
CA PRO A 728 -3.61 42.18 -4.36
C PRO A 728 -2.45 43.16 -4.13
#